data_AF-A0A7S0IVW1-F1
#
_entry.id   AF-A0A7S0IVW1-F1
#
_cell.length_a   1.000
_cell.length_b   1.000
_cell.length_c   1.000
_cell.angle_alpha   90.00
_cell.angle_beta   90.00
_cell.angle_gamma   90.00
#
_symmetry.space_group_name_H-M   'P 1'
#
loop_
_entity.id
_entity.type
_entity.pdbx_description
1 polymer ?
#
loop_
_entity_poly.entity_id
_entity_poly.type
_entity_poly.pdbx_seq_one_letter_code
_entity_poly.pdbx_strand_id
1 'polypeptide(L)'
;YTADSVVNAAGLWSTKFSAALGMSHPAHVIEHHYAITDALPQLKGSLQRGERVPVLRDLAGSTYIRQERDGLLLGPYEALPDGAVHREMVGGPPSTWAWDLFPPDMERLEACLLSAMELIPALESVGFQTLLNGPTIWLPDSLPRCGRTAIRGYYDFNSLSYGVAQSLALAEYLGHIMLEGEQPFDMVSECDPQRYGAWANGAFASAKIRETYAFNNKPAFPYENRLAGREHVRASAPLAELRQVLAEDGALLHFSNAGVEVPLAFMPAAEVAAAIPAQATYGTPPWAAAAAAEAAHVLSKVGISFASFSKFHVKSGASTAAQTLLHAATTNKLPAKPGQCRLTYATTRAGKVLAEFSVTKLADGSDYYLVGSRDYAAHDITWLRQLSADLHADGAFGYDQSAVTLEDKTAELEIVHMAGPRALPLLSDIAADEGLQATEALASLPFLRATQLTLCGIEVLLMRVSFSGEPGFELHVAAADAPRLWRAITNHPAAVAHELRPFGSAALNSLRIEKAFRFKADLDFAHWSEAGIDPFVSLDRGEGTPPFLGQHTSYQPQRSSAIFRVDTTGGYEWSVPGDSPVRAADGSIVGFTTTAAHGATQGGTVALGYLLLDASGAPLAAEGDAGLTVSAFGEIWPVSVLAKPPAPVRKGKPAKKQPAPIVVAAEPLAARAQEAAASG
;
A
#
# COMPACT_ATOMS: atom_id res chain seq x y z
N TYR A 1 -7.60 -12.25 -35.95
CA TYR A 1 -8.68 -11.44 -35.36
C TYR A 1 -8.12 -10.08 -35.02
N THR A 2 -8.92 -9.02 -35.14
CA THR A 2 -8.61 -7.67 -34.64
C THR A 2 -9.65 -7.35 -33.58
N ALA A 3 -9.23 -6.80 -32.45
CA ALA A 3 -10.11 -6.44 -31.34
C ALA A 3 -9.64 -5.15 -30.68
N ASP A 4 -10.58 -4.28 -30.31
CA ASP A 4 -10.30 -3.04 -29.58
C ASP A 4 -9.99 -3.30 -28.10
N SER A 5 -10.47 -4.44 -27.58
CA SER A 5 -10.21 -4.88 -26.20
C SER A 5 -9.96 -6.38 -26.14
N VAL A 6 -9.02 -6.77 -25.28
CA VAL A 6 -8.60 -8.16 -25.05
C VAL A 6 -8.57 -8.42 -23.55
N VAL A 7 -9.21 -9.49 -23.11
CA VAL A 7 -9.20 -9.93 -21.70
C VAL A 7 -8.41 -11.23 -21.59
N ASN A 8 -7.35 -11.23 -20.77
CA ASN A 8 -6.61 -12.43 -20.42
C ASN A 8 -7.35 -13.19 -19.31
N ALA A 9 -8.26 -14.06 -19.73
CA ALA A 9 -8.98 -15.00 -18.85
C ALA A 9 -8.47 -16.44 -18.99
N ALA A 10 -7.19 -16.62 -19.35
CA ALA A 10 -6.64 -17.91 -19.75
C ALA A 10 -6.27 -18.85 -18.58
N GLY A 11 -6.81 -18.63 -17.38
CA GLY A 11 -6.59 -19.52 -16.21
C GLY A 11 -5.12 -19.88 -16.00
N LEU A 12 -4.81 -21.18 -16.05
CA LEU A 12 -3.47 -21.73 -15.85
C LEU A 12 -2.42 -21.24 -16.87
N TRP A 13 -2.85 -20.76 -18.04
CA TRP A 13 -1.97 -20.29 -19.12
C TRP A 13 -1.78 -18.77 -19.14
N SER A 14 -2.38 -18.03 -18.22
CA SER A 14 -2.36 -16.55 -18.19
C SER A 14 -0.95 -15.96 -18.23
N THR A 15 0.01 -16.60 -17.55
CA THR A 15 1.41 -16.18 -17.47
C THR A 15 2.11 -16.20 -18.83
N LYS A 16 1.75 -17.13 -19.73
CA LYS A 16 2.31 -17.19 -21.08
C LYS A 16 1.92 -15.98 -21.92
N PHE A 17 0.67 -15.53 -21.79
CA PHE A 17 0.20 -14.34 -22.48
C PHE A 17 0.84 -13.07 -21.92
N SER A 18 0.95 -12.95 -20.59
CA SER A 18 1.65 -11.84 -19.95
C SER A 18 3.12 -11.77 -20.39
N ALA A 19 3.82 -12.92 -20.41
CA ALA A 19 5.22 -12.99 -20.83
C ALA A 19 5.41 -12.60 -22.31
N ALA A 20 4.52 -13.03 -23.20
CA ALA A 20 4.56 -12.64 -24.62
C ALA A 20 4.40 -11.12 -24.84
N LEU A 21 3.81 -10.41 -23.87
CA LEU A 21 3.63 -8.96 -23.85
C LEU A 21 4.67 -8.24 -22.98
N GLY A 22 5.64 -8.95 -22.41
CA GLY A 22 6.67 -8.39 -21.53
C GLY A 22 6.14 -7.90 -20.18
N MET A 23 4.96 -8.34 -19.75
CA MET A 23 4.38 -7.97 -18.45
C MET A 23 4.82 -8.93 -17.34
N SER A 24 5.11 -8.37 -16.16
CA SER A 24 5.38 -9.18 -14.96
C SER A 24 4.10 -9.85 -14.47
N HIS A 25 4.17 -11.16 -14.27
CA HIS A 25 3.08 -11.97 -13.73
C HIS A 25 3.68 -13.10 -12.87
N PRO A 26 3.96 -12.84 -11.58
CA PRO A 26 4.66 -13.77 -10.70
C PRO A 26 3.74 -14.88 -10.17
N ALA A 27 2.91 -15.46 -11.03
CA ALA A 27 2.00 -16.54 -10.67
C ALA A 27 2.54 -17.89 -11.12
N HIS A 28 2.36 -18.92 -10.31
CA HIS A 28 2.77 -20.28 -10.64
C HIS A 28 1.60 -21.25 -10.54
N VAL A 29 1.63 -22.30 -11.34
CA VAL A 29 0.68 -23.40 -11.22
C VAL A 29 1.23 -24.42 -10.22
N ILE A 30 0.47 -24.68 -9.17
CA ILE A 30 0.79 -25.63 -8.11
C ILE A 30 -0.28 -26.72 -8.02
N GLU A 31 0.04 -27.77 -7.28
CA GLU A 31 -0.86 -28.87 -6.96
C GLU A 31 -1.81 -28.54 -5.81
N HIS A 32 -3.08 -28.96 -5.92
CA HIS A 32 -4.01 -29.02 -4.80
C HIS A 32 -4.83 -30.32 -4.85
N HIS A 33 -4.92 -31.00 -3.72
CA HIS A 33 -5.63 -32.27 -3.61
C HIS A 33 -7.04 -32.10 -3.07
N TYR A 34 -7.93 -32.99 -3.50
CA TYR A 34 -9.11 -33.33 -2.72
C TYR A 34 -9.49 -34.80 -2.87
N ALA A 35 -10.07 -35.36 -1.81
CA ALA A 35 -10.54 -36.73 -1.73
C ALA A 35 -12.07 -36.75 -1.65
N ILE A 36 -12.71 -37.72 -2.31
CA ILE A 36 -14.15 -37.99 -2.23
C ILE A 36 -14.32 -39.34 -1.55
N THR A 37 -15.14 -39.40 -0.50
CA THR A 37 -15.44 -40.63 0.23
C THR A 37 -16.47 -41.48 -0.50
N ASP A 38 -16.54 -42.76 -0.14
CA ASP A 38 -17.75 -43.56 -0.38
C ASP A 38 -18.97 -42.97 0.35
N ALA A 39 -20.15 -43.50 0.03
CA ALA A 39 -21.39 -43.08 0.69
C ALA A 39 -21.34 -43.37 2.20
N LEU A 40 -21.63 -42.36 3.00
CA LEU A 40 -21.79 -42.48 4.43
C LEU A 40 -23.25 -42.88 4.75
N PRO A 41 -23.48 -43.93 5.56
CA PRO A 41 -24.84 -44.34 5.94
C PRO A 41 -25.69 -43.21 6.51
N GLN A 42 -25.06 -42.28 7.24
CA GLN A 42 -25.70 -41.12 7.87
C GLN A 42 -26.19 -40.09 6.86
N LEU A 43 -25.54 -39.97 5.69
CA LEU A 43 -25.88 -38.98 4.66
C LEU A 43 -26.76 -39.55 3.56
N LYS A 44 -27.00 -40.88 3.55
CA LYS A 44 -27.77 -41.54 2.50
C LYS A 44 -29.16 -40.92 2.33
N GLY A 45 -29.45 -40.42 1.14
CA GLY A 45 -30.75 -39.85 0.79
C GLY A 45 -31.01 -38.46 1.38
N SER A 46 -30.03 -37.85 2.07
CA SER A 46 -30.22 -36.57 2.77
C SER A 46 -30.47 -35.41 1.81
N LEU A 47 -29.81 -35.39 0.64
CA LEU A 47 -30.04 -34.37 -0.37
C LEU A 47 -31.47 -34.39 -0.90
N GLN A 48 -32.06 -35.57 -1.08
CA GLN A 48 -33.44 -35.74 -1.52
C GLN A 48 -34.44 -35.30 -0.44
N ARG A 49 -34.04 -35.38 0.84
CA ARG A 49 -34.81 -34.87 1.99
C ARG A 49 -34.59 -33.37 2.24
N GLY A 50 -33.70 -32.71 1.50
CA GLY A 50 -33.33 -31.31 1.73
C GLY A 50 -32.41 -31.08 2.95
N GLU A 51 -31.81 -32.14 3.48
CA GLU A 51 -30.98 -32.15 4.69
C GLU A 51 -29.49 -32.04 4.34
N ARG A 52 -29.12 -31.12 3.46
CA ARG A 52 -27.71 -30.95 3.08
C ARG A 52 -26.89 -30.46 4.27
N VAL A 53 -25.78 -31.14 4.59
CA VAL A 53 -24.88 -30.67 5.64
C VAL A 53 -24.13 -29.41 5.19
N PRO A 54 -23.86 -28.46 6.10
CA PRO A 54 -23.12 -27.24 5.77
C PRO A 54 -21.70 -27.56 5.31
N VAL A 55 -21.12 -26.68 4.50
CA VAL A 55 -19.69 -26.71 4.23
C VAL A 55 -18.96 -26.37 5.53
N LEU A 56 -18.01 -27.21 5.92
CA LEU A 56 -17.14 -27.00 7.07
C LEU A 56 -15.76 -26.57 6.59
N ARG A 57 -15.08 -25.79 7.41
CA ARG A 57 -13.66 -25.50 7.25
C ARG A 57 -13.01 -25.68 8.61
N ASP A 58 -12.27 -26.78 8.76
CA ASP A 58 -11.41 -27.01 9.91
C ASP A 58 -10.13 -26.19 9.72
N LEU A 59 -10.04 -25.07 10.44
CA LEU A 59 -8.87 -24.20 10.38
C LEU A 59 -7.66 -24.83 11.05
N ALA A 60 -7.86 -25.62 12.11
CA ALA A 60 -6.78 -26.26 12.86
C ALA A 60 -6.19 -27.44 12.09
N GLY A 61 -7.05 -28.30 11.53
CA GLY A 61 -6.67 -29.40 10.64
C GLY A 61 -6.40 -28.99 9.18
N SER A 62 -6.55 -27.69 8.87
CA SER A 62 -6.34 -27.10 7.56
C SER A 62 -7.10 -27.80 6.41
N THR A 63 -8.38 -28.12 6.60
CA THR A 63 -9.18 -28.87 5.62
C THR A 63 -10.57 -28.27 5.43
N TYR A 64 -11.01 -28.08 4.17
CA TYR A 64 -12.42 -27.83 3.88
C TYR A 64 -13.15 -29.15 3.60
N ILE A 65 -14.38 -29.24 4.09
CA ILE A 65 -15.19 -30.45 4.01
C ILE A 65 -16.59 -30.06 3.53
N ARG A 66 -17.12 -30.75 2.52
CA ARG A 66 -18.50 -30.54 2.06
C ARG A 66 -19.17 -31.84 1.69
N GLN A 67 -20.49 -31.84 1.69
CA GLN A 67 -21.25 -32.97 1.16
C GLN A 67 -21.02 -33.13 -0.34
N GLU A 68 -20.73 -34.36 -0.76
CA GLU A 68 -20.67 -34.79 -2.15
C GLU A 68 -21.58 -36.01 -2.30
N ARG A 69 -22.77 -35.82 -2.87
CA ARG A 69 -23.84 -36.83 -2.93
C ARG A 69 -24.18 -37.37 -1.54
N ASP A 70 -24.05 -38.68 -1.33
CA ASP A 70 -24.27 -39.37 -0.05
C ASP A 70 -22.96 -39.53 0.76
N GLY A 71 -21.85 -38.91 0.33
CA GLY A 71 -20.56 -38.92 1.02
C GLY A 71 -20.04 -37.51 1.30
N LEU A 72 -18.74 -37.40 1.54
CA LEU A 72 -18.04 -36.15 1.79
C LEU A 72 -16.89 -35.95 0.79
N LEU A 73 -16.58 -34.67 0.51
CA LEU A 73 -15.37 -34.24 -0.14
C LEU A 73 -14.50 -33.53 0.88
N LEU A 74 -13.21 -33.89 0.93
CA LEU A 74 -12.20 -33.32 1.80
C LEU A 74 -11.09 -32.70 0.95
N GLY A 75 -10.83 -31.41 1.14
CA GLY A 75 -9.76 -30.68 0.46
C GLY A 75 -8.79 -30.06 1.46
N PRO A 76 -7.66 -30.72 1.75
CA PRO A 76 -6.65 -30.22 2.66
C PRO A 76 -5.76 -29.13 2.03
N TYR A 77 -5.25 -28.24 2.87
CA TYR A 77 -4.12 -27.35 2.59
C TYR A 77 -2.96 -27.75 3.49
N GLU A 78 -2.16 -28.68 2.99
CA GLU A 78 -1.02 -29.28 3.68
C GLU A 78 0.14 -28.27 3.84
N ALA A 79 0.87 -28.41 4.94
CA ALA A 79 2.15 -27.73 5.16
C ALA A 79 3.26 -28.79 5.15
N LEU A 80 4.26 -28.63 4.28
CA LEU A 80 5.35 -29.60 4.17
C LEU A 80 6.42 -29.36 5.25
N PRO A 81 6.87 -30.39 6.00
CA PRO A 81 7.78 -30.24 7.14
C PRO A 81 9.16 -29.64 6.83
N ASP A 82 9.60 -29.72 5.57
CA ASP A 82 10.93 -29.36 5.09
C ASP A 82 10.92 -28.20 4.08
N GLY A 83 9.76 -27.57 3.84
CA GLY A 83 9.61 -26.57 2.78
C GLY A 83 9.67 -27.14 1.36
N ALA A 84 9.55 -28.47 1.18
CA ALA A 84 9.47 -29.11 -0.12
C ALA A 84 8.28 -28.59 -0.96
N VAL A 85 8.35 -28.87 -2.26
CA VAL A 85 7.54 -28.27 -3.33
C VAL A 85 6.22 -29.02 -3.47
N HIS A 86 5.07 -28.32 -3.42
CA HIS A 86 3.96 -28.67 -4.31
C HIS A 86 4.54 -28.76 -5.71
N ARG A 87 4.29 -29.79 -6.54
CA ARG A 87 4.82 -29.71 -7.91
C ARG A 87 4.40 -28.39 -8.53
N GLU A 88 5.39 -27.67 -9.03
CA GLU A 88 5.24 -26.29 -9.46
C GLU A 88 5.62 -26.21 -10.93
N MET A 89 4.72 -25.65 -11.74
CA MET A 89 4.98 -25.35 -13.14
C MET A 89 5.20 -23.85 -13.31
N VAL A 90 6.47 -23.44 -13.21
CA VAL A 90 6.90 -22.08 -13.55
C VAL A 90 6.70 -21.84 -15.04
N GLY A 91 5.97 -20.78 -15.41
CA GLY A 91 5.58 -20.51 -16.81
C GLY A 91 4.35 -21.30 -17.29
N GLY A 92 3.73 -22.06 -16.38
CA GLY A 92 2.47 -22.74 -16.59
C GLY A 92 2.57 -24.09 -17.33
N PRO A 93 1.41 -24.73 -17.53
CA PRO A 93 1.20 -25.96 -18.29
C PRO A 93 1.97 -26.08 -19.61
N PRO A 94 2.38 -27.29 -20.07
CA PRO A 94 2.67 -27.49 -21.48
C PRO A 94 1.42 -27.21 -22.35
N SER A 95 1.60 -26.83 -23.61
CA SER A 95 0.47 -26.51 -24.52
C SER A 95 -0.41 -27.72 -24.86
N THR A 96 0.09 -28.93 -24.63
CA THR A 96 -0.63 -30.19 -24.84
C THR A 96 -1.51 -30.60 -23.67
N TRP A 97 -1.44 -29.89 -22.53
CA TRP A 97 -2.17 -30.26 -21.31
C TRP A 97 -3.66 -29.94 -21.47
N ALA A 98 -4.52 -30.94 -21.37
CA ALA A 98 -5.97 -30.81 -21.56
C ALA A 98 -6.73 -31.90 -20.79
N TRP A 99 -7.59 -31.50 -19.85
CA TRP A 99 -8.32 -32.42 -18.95
C TRP A 99 -7.42 -33.33 -18.11
N ASP A 100 -6.18 -32.94 -17.92
CA ASP A 100 -5.19 -33.71 -17.20
C ASP A 100 -5.10 -33.30 -15.73
N LEU A 101 -4.65 -34.24 -14.91
CA LEU A 101 -4.39 -34.06 -13.49
C LEU A 101 -2.95 -34.48 -13.17
N PHE A 102 -2.45 -34.01 -12.04
CA PHE A 102 -1.23 -34.55 -11.48
C PHE A 102 -1.47 -35.96 -10.89
N PRO A 103 -0.41 -36.78 -10.74
CA PRO A 103 -0.53 -38.02 -9.98
C PRO A 103 -0.94 -37.73 -8.53
N PRO A 104 -1.93 -38.45 -7.98
CA PRO A 104 -2.36 -38.27 -6.61
C PRO A 104 -1.29 -38.75 -5.61
N ASP A 105 -1.24 -38.11 -4.44
CA ASP A 105 -0.32 -38.41 -3.36
C ASP A 105 -1.07 -38.41 -2.02
N MET A 106 -1.38 -39.60 -1.50
CA MET A 106 -2.17 -39.75 -0.28
C MET A 106 -1.33 -39.54 0.99
N GLU A 107 -0.06 -39.96 0.97
CA GLU A 107 0.86 -39.83 2.12
C GLU A 107 1.02 -38.36 2.50
N ARG A 108 1.09 -37.47 1.49
CA ARG A 108 1.14 -36.02 1.68
C ARG A 108 -0.05 -35.45 2.48
N LEU A 109 -1.21 -36.09 2.41
CA LEU A 109 -2.44 -35.60 3.03
C LEU A 109 -2.71 -36.22 4.41
N GLU A 110 -1.88 -37.18 4.85
CA GLU A 110 -2.12 -38.00 6.03
C GLU A 110 -2.46 -37.16 7.27
N ALA A 111 -1.66 -36.15 7.59
CA ALA A 111 -1.86 -35.32 8.78
C ALA A 111 -3.21 -34.59 8.76
N CYS A 112 -3.58 -34.00 7.62
CA CYS A 112 -4.86 -33.31 7.47
C CYS A 112 -6.05 -34.28 7.52
N LEU A 113 -5.92 -35.45 6.91
CA LEU A 113 -6.99 -36.46 6.90
C LEU A 113 -7.22 -37.07 8.28
N LEU A 114 -6.15 -37.34 9.04
CA LEU A 114 -6.26 -37.79 10.43
C LEU A 114 -6.97 -36.75 11.29
N SER A 115 -6.63 -35.45 11.15
CA SER A 115 -7.35 -34.37 11.82
C SER A 115 -8.84 -34.32 11.43
N ALA A 116 -9.15 -34.52 10.14
CA ALA A 116 -10.54 -34.56 9.69
C ALA A 116 -11.30 -35.77 10.26
N MET A 117 -10.65 -36.92 10.45
CA MET A 117 -11.22 -38.11 11.09
C MET A 117 -11.51 -37.87 12.57
N GLU A 118 -10.61 -37.19 13.30
CA GLU A 118 -10.88 -36.78 14.69
C GLU A 118 -12.10 -35.86 14.79
N LEU A 119 -12.26 -34.93 13.84
CA LEU A 119 -13.41 -34.03 13.77
C LEU A 119 -14.71 -34.75 13.38
N ILE A 120 -14.64 -35.70 12.44
CA ILE A 120 -15.78 -36.46 11.92
C ILE A 120 -15.45 -37.96 12.00
N PRO A 121 -15.70 -38.62 13.14
CA PRO A 121 -15.30 -40.02 13.36
C PRO A 121 -15.88 -41.03 12.36
N ALA A 122 -16.98 -40.68 11.68
CA ALA A 122 -17.52 -41.52 10.60
C ALA A 122 -16.52 -41.76 9.46
N LEU A 123 -15.55 -40.86 9.27
CA LEU A 123 -14.51 -40.95 8.24
C LEU A 123 -13.50 -42.08 8.50
N GLU A 124 -13.32 -42.54 9.74
CA GLU A 124 -12.38 -43.63 10.08
C GLU A 124 -12.76 -44.96 9.42
N SER A 125 -14.04 -45.13 9.08
CA SER A 125 -14.61 -46.38 8.58
C SER A 125 -15.02 -46.34 7.10
N VAL A 126 -14.88 -45.19 6.44
CA VAL A 126 -15.30 -44.98 5.05
C VAL A 126 -14.09 -45.01 4.11
N GLY A 127 -14.24 -45.65 2.95
CA GLY A 127 -13.22 -45.61 1.90
C GLY A 127 -13.20 -44.29 1.14
N PHE A 128 -12.12 -44.05 0.39
CA PHE A 128 -12.07 -42.98 -0.61
C PHE A 128 -12.40 -43.55 -1.99
N GLN A 129 -13.46 -43.02 -2.61
CA GLN A 129 -13.83 -43.36 -3.98
C GLN A 129 -12.81 -42.81 -4.99
N THR A 130 -12.32 -41.59 -4.74
CA THR A 130 -11.42 -40.91 -5.67
C THR A 130 -10.52 -39.94 -4.93
N LEU A 131 -9.26 -39.89 -5.33
CA LEU A 131 -8.28 -38.89 -4.92
C LEU A 131 -7.82 -38.13 -6.17
N LEU A 132 -8.00 -36.81 -6.17
CA LEU A 132 -7.71 -35.94 -7.30
C LEU A 132 -6.62 -34.95 -6.91
N ASN A 133 -5.64 -34.75 -7.79
CA ASN A 133 -4.58 -33.76 -7.64
C ASN A 133 -4.65 -32.78 -8.82
N GLY A 134 -5.30 -31.64 -8.59
CA GLY A 134 -5.61 -30.65 -9.60
C GLY A 134 -4.56 -29.55 -9.70
N PRO A 135 -4.34 -28.99 -10.90
CA PRO A 135 -3.59 -27.75 -11.05
C PRO A 135 -4.42 -26.54 -10.62
N THR A 136 -3.79 -25.66 -9.85
CA THR A 136 -4.33 -24.34 -9.49
C THR A 136 -3.25 -23.29 -9.68
N ILE A 137 -3.63 -22.10 -10.14
CA ILE A 137 -2.69 -20.98 -10.31
C ILE A 137 -2.75 -20.07 -9.09
N TRP A 138 -1.58 -19.70 -8.55
CA TRP A 138 -1.46 -18.89 -7.35
C TRP A 138 -0.53 -17.71 -7.59
N LEU A 139 -0.90 -16.57 -7.01
CA LEU A 139 -0.03 -15.41 -6.84
C LEU A 139 0.63 -15.45 -5.46
N PRO A 140 1.72 -14.69 -5.24
CA PRO A 140 2.42 -14.63 -3.96
C PRO A 140 1.49 -14.31 -2.78
N ASP A 141 0.49 -13.44 -2.97
CA ASP A 141 -0.50 -13.06 -1.97
C ASP A 141 -1.80 -13.90 -2.00
N SER A 142 -1.93 -14.86 -2.92
CA SER A 142 -3.16 -15.62 -3.25
C SER A 142 -4.37 -14.81 -3.73
N LEU A 143 -4.25 -13.49 -3.83
CA LEU A 143 -5.31 -12.59 -4.26
C LEU A 143 -5.43 -12.59 -5.80
N PRO A 144 -6.62 -12.33 -6.36
CA PRO A 144 -6.83 -12.39 -7.80
C PRO A 144 -6.03 -11.32 -8.57
N ARG A 145 -5.96 -11.47 -9.90
CA ARG A 145 -5.42 -10.47 -10.83
C ARG A 145 -6.53 -10.03 -11.77
N CYS A 146 -7.09 -8.85 -11.51
CA CYS A 146 -8.28 -8.36 -12.18
C CYS A 146 -8.23 -6.84 -12.37
N GLY A 147 -8.21 -6.37 -13.62
CA GLY A 147 -8.25 -4.94 -13.92
C GLY A 147 -7.52 -4.53 -15.21
N ARG A 148 -7.33 -3.21 -15.37
CA ARG A 148 -6.56 -2.61 -16.48
C ARG A 148 -5.10 -3.03 -16.37
N THR A 149 -4.41 -3.23 -17.50
CA THR A 149 -2.95 -3.36 -17.52
C THR A 149 -2.29 -2.09 -18.04
N ALA A 150 -0.96 -2.04 -18.06
CA ALA A 150 -0.22 -0.93 -18.67
C ALA A 150 -0.49 -0.79 -20.19
N ILE A 151 -1.02 -1.82 -20.85
CA ILE A 151 -1.34 -1.82 -22.27
C ILE A 151 -2.82 -1.42 -22.44
N ARG A 152 -3.07 -0.31 -23.14
CA ARG A 152 -4.44 0.18 -23.41
C ARG A 152 -5.25 -0.88 -24.14
N GLY A 153 -6.47 -1.14 -23.66
CA GLY A 153 -7.36 -2.16 -24.22
C GLY A 153 -7.03 -3.60 -23.82
N TYR A 154 -5.96 -3.84 -23.06
CA TYR A 154 -5.66 -5.17 -22.51
C TYR A 154 -5.99 -5.21 -21.01
N TYR A 155 -6.72 -6.24 -20.61
CA TYR A 155 -7.19 -6.43 -19.24
C TYR A 155 -6.80 -7.82 -18.75
N ASP A 156 -6.49 -7.93 -17.46
CA ASP A 156 -6.31 -9.22 -16.81
C ASP A 156 -7.58 -9.62 -16.05
N PHE A 157 -7.97 -10.89 -16.16
CA PHE A 157 -9.01 -11.55 -15.37
C PHE A 157 -8.56 -12.99 -15.08
N ASN A 158 -7.52 -13.14 -14.26
CA ASN A 158 -6.84 -14.42 -14.11
C ASN A 158 -6.16 -14.56 -12.74
N SER A 159 -5.56 -15.73 -12.51
CA SER A 159 -4.91 -16.06 -11.24
C SER A 159 -5.85 -15.97 -10.04
N LEU A 160 -7.12 -16.35 -10.26
CA LEU A 160 -8.13 -16.46 -9.21
C LEU A 160 -7.92 -17.78 -8.45
N SER A 161 -7.19 -17.74 -7.33
CA SER A 161 -6.95 -18.92 -6.47
C SER A 161 -8.25 -19.57 -5.99
N TYR A 162 -9.33 -18.79 -5.90
CA TYR A 162 -10.69 -19.22 -5.54
C TYR A 162 -11.70 -18.91 -6.65
N GLY A 163 -11.33 -19.18 -7.90
CA GLY A 163 -12.07 -18.73 -9.09
C GLY A 163 -13.55 -19.07 -9.12
N VAL A 164 -13.97 -20.23 -8.63
CA VAL A 164 -15.41 -20.58 -8.59
C VAL A 164 -16.20 -19.63 -7.69
N ALA A 165 -15.66 -19.26 -6.52
CA ALA A 165 -16.33 -18.38 -5.58
C ALA A 165 -16.20 -16.89 -5.95
N GLN A 166 -15.07 -16.50 -6.56
CA GLN A 166 -14.73 -15.10 -6.82
C GLN A 166 -15.18 -14.59 -8.21
N SER A 167 -15.33 -15.48 -9.19
CA SER A 167 -15.45 -15.09 -10.60
C SER A 167 -16.62 -14.17 -10.92
N LEU A 168 -17.81 -14.39 -10.33
CA LEU A 168 -18.99 -13.59 -10.66
C LEU A 168 -18.81 -12.12 -10.26
N ALA A 169 -18.43 -11.86 -9.01
CA ALA A 169 -18.23 -10.50 -8.51
C ALA A 169 -17.04 -9.80 -9.20
N LEU A 170 -15.95 -10.53 -9.46
CA LEU A 170 -14.81 -9.96 -10.18
C LEU A 170 -15.14 -9.66 -11.65
N ALA A 171 -16.01 -10.45 -12.27
CA ALA A 171 -16.44 -10.20 -13.65
C ALA A 171 -17.29 -8.93 -13.73
N GLU A 172 -18.16 -8.70 -12.75
CA GLU A 172 -18.91 -7.43 -12.60
C GLU A 172 -17.95 -6.25 -12.38
N TYR A 173 -16.98 -6.40 -11.47
CA TYR A 173 -15.94 -5.40 -11.21
C TYR A 173 -15.15 -5.03 -12.48
N LEU A 174 -14.68 -6.02 -13.24
CA LEU A 174 -14.00 -5.76 -14.51
C LEU A 174 -14.94 -5.17 -15.56
N GLY A 175 -16.21 -5.58 -15.55
CA GLY A 175 -17.26 -5.03 -16.40
C GLY A 175 -17.39 -3.51 -16.24
N HIS A 176 -17.46 -3.02 -15.00
CA HIS A 176 -17.46 -1.57 -14.71
C HIS A 176 -16.21 -0.88 -15.28
N ILE A 177 -15.03 -1.44 -15.04
CA ILE A 177 -13.77 -0.88 -15.57
C ILE A 177 -13.79 -0.77 -17.10
N MET A 178 -14.30 -1.80 -17.79
CA MET A 178 -14.31 -1.85 -19.25
C MET A 178 -15.41 -0.97 -19.87
N LEU A 179 -16.58 -0.87 -19.22
CA LEU A 179 -17.76 -0.19 -19.77
C LEU A 179 -17.87 1.27 -19.32
N GLU A 180 -17.53 1.56 -18.06
CA GLU A 180 -17.63 2.89 -17.44
C GLU A 180 -16.26 3.58 -17.36
N GLY A 181 -15.17 2.83 -17.56
CA GLY A 181 -13.80 3.35 -17.55
C GLY A 181 -13.17 3.46 -16.17
N GLU A 182 -13.90 3.11 -15.11
CA GLU A 182 -13.45 3.15 -13.71
C GLU A 182 -14.03 2.00 -12.87
N GLN A 183 -13.38 1.70 -11.75
CA GLN A 183 -13.81 0.67 -10.82
C GLN A 183 -14.97 1.13 -9.93
N PRO A 184 -15.89 0.23 -9.53
CA PRO A 184 -17.06 0.58 -8.70
C PRO A 184 -16.72 0.78 -7.22
N PHE A 185 -15.62 0.20 -6.75
CA PHE A 185 -15.04 0.31 -5.41
C PHE A 185 -13.53 0.02 -5.49
N ASP A 186 -12.75 0.36 -4.47
CA ASP A 186 -11.30 0.15 -4.50
C ASP A 186 -10.93 -1.30 -4.20
N MET A 187 -10.22 -1.90 -5.15
CA MET A 187 -9.52 -3.18 -4.97
C MET A 187 -8.10 -3.10 -5.54
N VAL A 188 -7.49 -1.91 -5.53
CA VAL A 188 -6.17 -1.72 -6.16
C VAL A 188 -5.11 -2.54 -5.45
N SER A 189 -5.15 -2.62 -4.12
CA SER A 189 -4.18 -3.42 -3.33
C SER A 189 -4.36 -4.92 -3.56
N GLU A 190 -5.58 -5.36 -3.80
CA GLU A 190 -5.97 -6.77 -3.80
C GLU A 190 -5.95 -7.37 -5.21
N CYS A 191 -6.38 -6.60 -6.21
CA CYS A 191 -6.67 -7.11 -7.55
C CYS A 191 -5.77 -6.52 -8.64
N ASP A 192 -5.17 -5.36 -8.41
CA ASP A 192 -4.56 -4.58 -9.50
C ASP A 192 -3.43 -5.37 -10.20
N PRO A 193 -3.44 -5.47 -11.54
CA PRO A 193 -2.41 -6.19 -12.27
C PRO A 193 -1.00 -5.53 -12.20
N GLN A 194 -0.87 -4.31 -11.69
CA GLN A 194 0.39 -3.57 -11.54
C GLN A 194 0.98 -3.64 -10.13
N ARG A 195 0.30 -4.28 -9.14
CA ARG A 195 0.84 -4.41 -7.77
C ARG A 195 2.16 -5.19 -7.69
N TYR A 196 2.47 -5.99 -8.72
CA TYR A 196 3.76 -6.65 -8.87
C TYR A 196 4.61 -6.00 -9.96
N GLY A 197 5.89 -5.83 -9.66
CA GLY A 197 6.89 -5.30 -10.59
C GLY A 197 7.94 -6.34 -10.98
N ALA A 198 9.04 -5.87 -11.58
CA ALA A 198 10.21 -6.68 -11.90
C ALA A 198 10.97 -7.19 -10.65
N TRP A 199 10.66 -6.64 -9.47
CA TRP A 199 11.20 -7.04 -8.18
C TRP A 199 10.71 -8.45 -7.77
N ALA A 200 9.50 -8.83 -8.17
CA ALA A 200 8.86 -10.11 -7.87
C ALA A 200 9.30 -11.18 -8.87
N ASN A 201 10.53 -11.66 -8.76
CA ASN A 201 11.04 -12.71 -9.66
C ASN A 201 10.47 -14.11 -9.32
N GLY A 202 10.80 -15.10 -10.16
CA GLY A 202 10.31 -16.47 -9.97
C GLY A 202 10.74 -17.13 -8.65
N ALA A 203 11.91 -16.80 -8.10
CA ALA A 203 12.35 -17.33 -6.81
C ALA A 203 11.55 -16.73 -5.64
N PHE A 204 11.30 -15.42 -5.66
CA PHE A 204 10.38 -14.76 -4.74
C PHE A 204 8.98 -15.38 -4.84
N ALA A 205 8.45 -15.52 -6.06
CA ALA A 205 7.14 -16.07 -6.29
C ALA A 205 7.00 -17.50 -5.74
N SER A 206 7.95 -18.40 -6.04
CA SER A 206 7.91 -19.78 -5.54
C SER A 206 7.95 -19.83 -4.01
N ALA A 207 8.88 -19.10 -3.38
CA ALA A 207 9.00 -19.09 -1.93
C ALA A 207 7.73 -18.54 -1.25
N LYS A 208 7.18 -17.42 -1.75
CA LYS A 208 6.01 -16.77 -1.16
C LYS A 208 4.71 -17.55 -1.44
N ILE A 209 4.54 -18.14 -2.62
CA ILE A 209 3.38 -18.99 -2.95
C ILE A 209 3.30 -20.20 -2.00
N ARG A 210 4.44 -20.85 -1.71
CA ARG A 210 4.48 -21.96 -0.75
C ARG A 210 4.07 -21.54 0.66
N GLU A 211 4.62 -20.42 1.13
CA GLU A 211 4.25 -19.85 2.43
C GLU A 211 2.75 -19.53 2.47
N THR A 212 2.23 -18.87 1.44
CA THR A 212 0.82 -18.48 1.35
C THR A 212 -0.12 -19.68 1.26
N TYR A 213 0.21 -20.74 0.50
CA TYR A 213 -0.56 -21.98 0.47
C TYR A 213 -0.57 -22.67 1.84
N ALA A 214 0.60 -22.80 2.48
CA ALA A 214 0.72 -23.40 3.81
C ALA A 214 0.01 -22.57 4.91
N PHE A 215 -0.22 -21.28 4.66
CA PHE A 215 -0.87 -20.35 5.59
C PHE A 215 -2.35 -20.16 5.28
N ASN A 216 -2.91 -20.90 4.31
CA ASN A 216 -4.25 -20.68 3.82
C ASN A 216 -5.35 -20.66 4.90
N ASN A 217 -5.18 -21.50 5.93
CA ASN A 217 -6.11 -21.60 7.05
C ASN A 217 -5.54 -21.09 8.39
N LYS A 218 -4.34 -20.49 8.38
CA LYS A 218 -3.77 -19.91 9.59
C LYS A 218 -4.49 -18.59 9.93
N PRO A 219 -4.61 -18.24 11.23
CA PRO A 219 -5.08 -16.93 11.62
C PRO A 219 -4.18 -15.84 11.01
N ALA A 220 -4.80 -14.82 10.42
CA ALA A 220 -4.11 -13.61 10.01
C ALA A 220 -4.07 -12.62 11.19
N PHE A 221 -2.95 -11.92 11.34
CA PHE A 221 -2.74 -10.96 12.43
C PHE A 221 -2.49 -9.55 11.85
N PRO A 222 -2.91 -8.49 12.57
CA PRO A 222 -2.51 -7.12 12.23
C PRO A 222 -0.98 -7.02 12.13
N TYR A 223 -0.49 -6.32 11.11
CA TYR A 223 0.95 -6.16 10.86
C TYR A 223 1.72 -7.48 10.67
N GLU A 224 1.06 -8.59 10.31
CA GLU A 224 1.74 -9.85 10.00
C GLU A 224 2.79 -9.64 8.89
N ASN A 225 4.07 -9.86 9.22
CA ASN A 225 5.15 -9.73 8.26
C ASN A 225 5.74 -11.10 7.91
N ARG A 226 5.36 -11.62 6.76
CA ARG A 226 5.75 -12.96 6.30
C ARG A 226 7.13 -12.97 5.67
N LEU A 227 7.95 -13.96 6.01
CA LEU A 227 9.38 -13.93 5.76
C LEU A 227 9.79 -14.51 4.41
N ALA A 228 9.07 -15.51 3.89
CA ALA A 228 9.56 -16.29 2.75
C ALA A 228 9.85 -15.41 1.52
N GLY A 229 10.96 -15.66 0.83
CA GLY A 229 11.28 -15.02 -0.44
C GLY A 229 11.76 -13.57 -0.34
N ARG A 230 11.77 -12.93 0.84
CA ARG A 230 12.31 -11.56 1.02
C ARG A 230 13.77 -11.46 0.53
N GLU A 231 14.56 -12.51 0.71
CA GLU A 231 15.93 -12.67 0.23
C GLU A 231 16.05 -12.82 -1.30
N HIS A 232 14.96 -13.18 -1.98
CA HIS A 232 14.89 -13.34 -3.43
C HIS A 232 14.34 -12.11 -4.14
N VAL A 233 13.88 -11.09 -3.41
CA VAL A 233 13.43 -9.83 -4.01
C VAL A 233 14.57 -9.28 -4.84
N ARG A 234 14.29 -8.96 -6.10
CA ARG A 234 15.28 -8.34 -6.98
C ARG A 234 15.48 -6.89 -6.58
N ALA A 235 16.25 -6.69 -5.52
CA ALA A 235 16.71 -5.37 -5.09
C ALA A 235 17.82 -4.88 -6.03
N SER A 236 17.84 -3.57 -6.28
CA SER A 236 19.04 -2.93 -6.80
C SER A 236 20.15 -2.99 -5.73
N ALA A 237 21.42 -2.99 -6.14
CA ALA A 237 22.54 -2.96 -5.19
C ALA A 237 22.43 -1.79 -4.16
N PRO A 238 22.02 -0.57 -4.57
CA PRO A 238 21.73 0.52 -3.62
C PRO A 238 20.69 0.21 -2.54
N LEU A 239 19.58 -0.44 -2.91
CA LEU A 239 18.52 -0.79 -1.95
C LEU A 239 18.98 -1.87 -0.98
N ALA A 240 19.80 -2.82 -1.44
CA ALA A 240 20.39 -3.84 -0.58
C ALA A 240 21.34 -3.22 0.47
N GLU A 241 22.17 -2.24 0.06
CA GLU A 241 23.03 -1.53 0.99
C GLU A 241 22.23 -0.66 1.98
N LEU A 242 21.21 0.06 1.51
CA LEU A 242 20.36 0.88 2.39
C LEU A 242 19.69 -0.01 3.45
N ARG A 243 19.12 -1.15 3.03
CA ARG A 243 18.55 -2.14 3.93
C ARG A 243 19.54 -2.60 4.99
N GLN A 244 20.79 -2.86 4.61
CA GLN A 244 21.85 -3.25 5.54
C GLN A 244 22.14 -2.13 6.55
N VAL A 245 22.31 -0.88 6.10
CA VAL A 245 22.55 0.27 6.98
C VAL A 245 21.43 0.45 8.00
N LEU A 246 20.18 0.34 7.55
CA LEU A 246 19.03 0.44 8.44
C LEU A 246 19.02 -0.68 9.49
N ALA A 247 19.36 -1.92 9.09
CA ALA A 247 19.48 -3.04 10.01
C ALA A 247 20.63 -2.87 11.02
N GLU A 248 21.78 -2.32 10.60
CA GLU A 248 22.92 -1.96 11.47
C GLU A 248 22.48 -0.98 12.57
N ASP A 249 21.57 -0.05 12.24
CA ASP A 249 21.00 0.93 13.17
C ASP A 249 19.81 0.40 13.98
N GLY A 250 19.49 -0.90 13.88
CA GLY A 250 18.46 -1.56 14.69
C GLY A 250 17.07 -1.60 14.08
N ALA A 251 16.93 -1.42 12.76
CA ALA A 251 15.63 -1.48 12.10
C ALA A 251 14.99 -2.88 12.19
N LEU A 252 13.76 -2.93 12.71
CA LEU A 252 12.84 -4.02 12.49
C LEU A 252 12.20 -3.84 11.09
N LEU A 253 12.74 -4.56 10.11
CA LEU A 253 12.37 -4.39 8.70
C LEU A 253 11.08 -5.14 8.34
N HIS A 254 10.13 -4.39 7.75
CA HIS A 254 8.89 -4.89 7.19
C HIS A 254 8.92 -4.85 5.66
N PHE A 255 8.47 -5.94 5.03
CA PHE A 255 8.28 -5.96 3.59
C PHE A 255 7.09 -5.09 3.16
N SER A 256 7.32 -4.19 2.21
CA SER A 256 6.27 -3.41 1.53
C SER A 256 5.89 -4.08 0.21
N ASN A 257 4.62 -3.95 -0.19
CA ASN A 257 4.10 -4.53 -1.43
C ASN A 257 4.71 -3.91 -2.70
N ALA A 258 5.60 -2.92 -2.57
CA ALA A 258 6.41 -2.35 -3.64
C ALA A 258 7.77 -3.04 -3.88
N GLY A 259 8.07 -4.16 -3.19
CA GLY A 259 9.34 -4.87 -3.37
C GLY A 259 10.53 -4.23 -2.65
N VAL A 260 10.27 -3.53 -1.55
CA VAL A 260 11.30 -2.91 -0.70
C VAL A 260 11.04 -3.25 0.76
N GLU A 261 12.07 -3.14 1.60
CA GLU A 261 11.91 -3.27 3.05
C GLU A 261 12.00 -1.91 3.72
N VAL A 262 11.07 -1.64 4.63
CA VAL A 262 10.95 -0.38 5.35
C VAL A 262 11.08 -0.63 6.86
N PRO A 263 11.75 0.26 7.62
CA PRO A 263 11.78 0.14 9.08
C PRO A 263 10.39 0.37 9.66
N LEU A 264 9.85 -0.63 10.37
CA LEU A 264 8.64 -0.46 11.16
C LEU A 264 8.91 0.32 12.44
N ALA A 265 10.00 -0.06 13.13
CA ALA A 265 10.52 0.54 14.35
C ALA A 265 12.03 0.27 14.41
N PHE A 266 12.73 0.97 15.29
CA PHE A 266 14.15 0.81 15.60
C PHE A 266 14.30 0.39 17.06
N MET A 267 14.99 -0.73 17.28
CA MET A 267 15.16 -1.33 18.59
C MET A 267 16.50 -2.09 18.67
N PRO A 268 16.99 -2.42 19.89
CA PRO A 268 18.22 -3.18 20.02
C PRO A 268 18.19 -4.46 19.19
N ALA A 269 19.30 -4.81 18.54
CA ALA A 269 19.36 -5.95 17.61
C ALA A 269 18.91 -7.28 18.25
N ALA A 270 19.17 -7.48 19.55
CA ALA A 270 18.71 -8.64 20.30
C ALA A 270 17.16 -8.70 20.41
N GLU A 271 16.49 -7.55 20.49
CA GLU A 271 15.03 -7.46 20.55
C GLU A 271 14.39 -7.64 19.16
N VAL A 272 15.04 -7.19 18.08
CA VAL A 272 14.56 -7.41 16.70
C VAL A 272 14.35 -8.89 16.42
N ALA A 273 15.33 -9.74 16.76
CA ALA A 273 15.25 -11.18 16.53
C ALA A 273 14.09 -11.84 17.31
N ALA A 274 13.83 -11.39 18.54
CA ALA A 274 12.71 -11.87 19.35
C ALA A 274 11.36 -11.31 18.87
N ALA A 275 11.33 -10.10 18.32
CA ALA A 275 10.12 -9.43 17.88
C ALA A 275 9.48 -10.13 16.67
N ILE A 276 10.26 -10.60 15.69
CA ILE A 276 9.76 -11.21 14.44
C ILE A 276 8.71 -12.31 14.67
N PRO A 277 8.96 -13.38 15.46
CA PRO A 277 7.95 -14.41 15.71
C PRO A 277 6.80 -13.92 16.61
N ALA A 278 7.05 -12.93 17.48
CA ALA A 278 6.06 -12.39 18.41
C ALA A 278 5.10 -11.35 17.79
N GLN A 279 5.27 -10.98 16.51
CA GLN A 279 4.38 -10.02 15.84
C GLN A 279 2.98 -10.59 15.55
N ALA A 280 2.84 -11.92 15.54
CA ALA A 280 1.57 -12.60 15.34
C ALA A 280 0.67 -12.47 16.58
N THR A 281 0.11 -11.28 16.79
CA THR A 281 -0.76 -10.95 17.93
C THR A 281 -1.88 -9.99 17.53
N TYR A 282 -3.04 -10.14 18.17
CA TYR A 282 -4.13 -9.15 18.08
C TYR A 282 -3.97 -8.02 19.11
N GLY A 283 -3.26 -8.28 20.22
CA GLY A 283 -3.03 -7.31 21.28
C GLY A 283 -1.82 -6.42 21.00
N THR A 284 -1.03 -6.13 22.03
CA THR A 284 0.09 -5.19 21.92
C THR A 284 1.25 -5.83 21.17
N PRO A 285 1.68 -5.27 20.04
CA PRO A 285 2.80 -5.83 19.30
C PRO A 285 4.14 -5.58 20.03
N PRO A 286 5.15 -6.44 19.83
CA PRO A 286 6.44 -6.35 20.53
C PRO A 286 7.21 -5.06 20.25
N TRP A 287 6.93 -4.39 19.14
CA TRP A 287 7.54 -3.12 18.75
C TRP A 287 6.80 -1.88 19.26
N ALA A 288 5.64 -2.02 19.92
CA ALA A 288 4.79 -0.90 20.33
C ALA A 288 5.52 0.10 21.24
N ALA A 289 6.29 -0.38 22.21
CA ALA A 289 7.04 0.46 23.14
C ALA A 289 8.15 1.25 22.43
N ALA A 290 8.86 0.63 21.50
CA ALA A 290 9.88 1.29 20.69
C ALA A 290 9.25 2.39 19.80
N ALA A 291 8.17 2.07 19.08
CA ALA A 291 7.46 3.02 18.25
C ALA A 291 6.89 4.21 19.05
N ALA A 292 6.37 3.98 20.26
CA ALA A 292 5.92 5.05 21.14
C ALA A 292 7.08 5.94 21.62
N ALA A 293 8.23 5.35 21.98
CA ALA A 293 9.42 6.08 22.38
C ALA A 293 10.02 6.92 21.24
N GLU A 294 10.05 6.36 20.02
CA GLU A 294 10.45 7.07 18.80
C GLU A 294 9.56 8.29 18.54
N ALA A 295 8.23 8.11 18.58
CA ALA A 295 7.28 9.20 18.35
C ALA A 295 7.45 10.32 19.39
N ALA A 296 7.58 9.95 20.68
CA ALA A 296 7.83 10.90 21.76
C ALA A 296 9.16 11.66 21.59
N HIS A 297 10.20 10.98 21.09
CA HIS A 297 11.49 11.58 20.78
C HIS A 297 11.37 12.63 19.67
N VAL A 298 10.70 12.29 18.56
CA VAL A 298 10.46 13.21 17.42
C VAL A 298 9.70 14.47 17.86
N LEU A 299 8.74 14.35 18.79
CA LEU A 299 7.97 15.50 19.30
C LEU A 299 8.83 16.56 20.03
N SER A 300 9.99 16.18 20.56
CA SER A 300 10.82 17.06 21.40
C SER A 300 12.25 17.27 20.89
N LYS A 301 12.76 16.42 20.00
CA LYS A 301 14.14 16.41 19.50
C LYS A 301 14.18 16.38 17.97
N VAL A 302 14.89 15.41 17.39
CA VAL A 302 14.96 15.16 15.95
C VAL A 302 15.08 13.66 15.71
N GLY A 303 14.30 13.17 14.76
CA GLY A 303 14.39 11.82 14.23
C GLY A 303 14.80 11.80 12.76
N ILE A 304 15.43 10.69 12.35
CA ILE A 304 15.74 10.33 10.96
C ILE A 304 14.97 9.07 10.56
N SER A 305 14.41 9.01 9.35
CA SER A 305 13.61 7.88 8.87
C SER A 305 13.83 7.64 7.38
N PHE A 306 13.62 6.40 6.94
CA PHE A 306 13.55 6.07 5.52
C PHE A 306 12.09 6.17 5.04
N ALA A 307 11.81 7.17 4.22
CA ALA A 307 10.47 7.42 3.67
C ALA A 307 10.32 6.73 2.30
N SER A 308 9.55 5.65 2.27
CA SER A 308 9.32 4.87 1.06
C SER A 308 8.12 5.41 0.27
N PHE A 309 8.37 6.41 -0.57
CA PHE A 309 7.35 7.03 -1.44
C PHE A 309 7.61 6.78 -2.93
N SER A 310 6.56 6.93 -3.74
CA SER A 310 6.65 6.99 -5.20
C SER A 310 7.16 8.37 -5.64
N LYS A 311 7.85 8.42 -6.77
CA LYS A 311 8.44 9.65 -7.32
C LYS A 311 8.18 9.68 -8.81
N PHE A 312 7.40 10.65 -9.31
CA PHE A 312 7.15 10.79 -10.74
C PHE A 312 7.65 12.12 -11.26
N HIS A 313 8.22 12.10 -12.46
CA HIS A 313 8.59 13.31 -13.20
C HIS A 313 7.61 13.51 -14.36
N VAL A 314 6.90 14.64 -14.34
CA VAL A 314 5.88 15.00 -15.33
C VAL A 314 6.28 16.29 -16.02
N LYS A 315 6.62 16.23 -17.31
CA LYS A 315 7.16 17.37 -18.05
C LYS A 315 6.51 17.57 -19.41
N SER A 316 6.52 18.82 -19.88
CA SER A 316 6.25 19.14 -21.29
C SER A 316 7.05 20.34 -21.82
N GLY A 317 8.19 20.65 -21.19
CA GLY A 317 9.04 21.78 -21.57
C GLY A 317 8.28 23.11 -21.58
N ALA A 318 8.36 23.83 -22.71
CA ALA A 318 7.65 25.11 -22.89
C ALA A 318 6.12 24.95 -23.10
N SER A 319 5.64 23.75 -23.42
CA SER A 319 4.20 23.47 -23.56
C SER A 319 3.51 23.39 -22.20
N THR A 320 2.22 23.69 -22.16
CA THR A 320 1.35 23.55 -20.98
C THR A 320 0.70 22.17 -20.87
N ALA A 321 1.05 21.21 -21.73
CA ALA A 321 0.43 19.88 -21.78
C ALA A 321 0.49 19.13 -20.42
N ALA A 322 1.67 19.06 -19.79
CA ALA A 322 1.82 18.44 -18.47
C ALA A 322 1.05 19.19 -17.38
N GLN A 323 1.03 20.53 -17.43
CA GLN A 323 0.23 21.34 -16.52
C GLN A 323 -1.27 21.06 -16.68
N THR A 324 -1.75 20.92 -17.92
CA THR A 324 -3.14 20.65 -18.26
C THR A 324 -3.56 19.26 -17.77
N LEU A 325 -2.75 18.24 -18.05
CA LEU A 325 -2.95 16.88 -17.53
C LEU A 325 -3.07 16.89 -15.99
N LEU A 326 -2.13 17.53 -15.30
CA LEU A 326 -2.12 17.55 -13.84
C LEU A 326 -3.27 18.38 -13.23
N HIS A 327 -3.73 19.44 -13.90
CA HIS A 327 -4.92 20.16 -13.48
C HIS A 327 -6.19 19.32 -13.65
N ALA A 328 -6.32 18.58 -14.74
CA ALA A 328 -7.43 17.65 -14.93
C ALA A 328 -7.36 16.51 -13.91
N ALA A 329 -6.18 15.93 -13.70
CA ALA A 329 -5.99 14.78 -12.83
C ALA A 329 -6.22 15.09 -11.34
N THR A 330 -5.95 16.33 -10.88
CA THR A 330 -5.82 16.59 -9.44
C THR A 330 -6.66 17.76 -8.90
N THR A 331 -7.02 17.73 -7.60
CA THR A 331 -8.01 18.59 -6.93
C THR A 331 -7.53 19.99 -6.52
N ASN A 332 -6.24 20.28 -6.53
CA ASN A 332 -5.70 21.59 -6.16
C ASN A 332 -5.16 22.39 -7.36
N LYS A 333 -4.98 23.70 -7.17
CA LYS A 333 -4.14 24.53 -8.06
C LYS A 333 -2.69 24.07 -7.95
N LEU A 334 -2.04 23.86 -9.10
CA LEU A 334 -0.63 23.49 -9.16
C LEU A 334 0.31 24.60 -8.63
N PRO A 335 1.52 24.24 -8.16
CA PRO A 335 2.56 25.21 -7.82
C PRO A 335 2.90 26.10 -9.03
N ALA A 336 2.92 27.42 -8.82
CA ALA A 336 3.07 28.40 -9.90
C ALA A 336 4.53 28.77 -10.19
N LYS A 337 5.40 28.72 -9.17
CA LYS A 337 6.82 29.12 -9.30
C LYS A 337 7.74 27.93 -9.00
N PRO A 338 8.95 27.89 -9.58
CA PRO A 338 9.96 26.90 -9.22
C PRO A 338 10.21 26.85 -7.71
N GLY A 339 10.44 25.66 -7.19
CA GLY A 339 10.61 25.38 -5.77
C GLY A 339 9.31 25.45 -4.96
N GLN A 340 8.14 25.72 -5.54
CA GLN A 340 6.87 25.62 -4.80
C GLN A 340 6.37 24.18 -4.76
N CYS A 341 5.95 23.73 -3.58
CA CYS A 341 5.27 22.45 -3.39
C CYS A 341 3.81 22.69 -2.96
N ARG A 342 2.89 21.80 -3.36
CA ARG A 342 1.50 21.77 -2.90
C ARG A 342 1.00 20.34 -2.81
N LEU A 343 0.22 20.05 -1.78
CA LEU A 343 -0.53 18.80 -1.69
C LEU A 343 -1.80 18.88 -2.55
N THR A 344 -2.08 17.81 -3.27
CA THR A 344 -3.24 17.63 -4.14
C THR A 344 -3.68 16.17 -4.10
N TYR A 345 -4.92 15.91 -4.52
CA TYR A 345 -5.46 14.54 -4.62
C TYR A 345 -5.83 14.27 -6.06
N ALA A 346 -5.60 13.06 -6.54
CA ALA A 346 -6.02 12.61 -7.85
C ALA A 346 -7.44 12.01 -7.78
N THR A 347 -8.29 12.34 -8.74
CA THR A 347 -9.68 11.87 -8.78
C THR A 347 -10.01 11.18 -10.09
N THR A 348 -10.95 10.24 -10.02
CA THR A 348 -11.55 9.59 -11.19
C THR A 348 -12.61 10.47 -11.85
N ARG A 349 -13.17 10.03 -12.97
CA ARG A 349 -14.25 10.74 -13.67
C ARG A 349 -15.53 10.84 -12.82
N ALA A 350 -15.83 9.84 -11.99
CA ALA A 350 -16.89 9.91 -10.99
C ALA A 350 -16.53 10.77 -9.76
N GLY A 351 -15.31 11.30 -9.66
CA GLY A 351 -14.86 12.13 -8.54
C GLY A 351 -14.39 11.34 -7.32
N LYS A 352 -14.15 10.03 -7.48
CA LYS A 352 -13.57 9.19 -6.42
C LYS A 352 -12.09 9.47 -6.27
N VAL A 353 -11.60 9.57 -5.04
CA VAL A 353 -10.19 9.87 -4.78
C VAL A 353 -9.36 8.60 -4.97
N LEU A 354 -8.40 8.66 -5.89
CA LEU A 354 -7.58 7.52 -6.29
C LEU A 354 -6.20 7.53 -5.63
N ALA A 355 -5.59 8.71 -5.49
CA ALA A 355 -4.23 8.86 -4.97
C ALA A 355 -4.04 10.26 -4.38
N GLU A 356 -2.97 10.41 -3.61
CA GLU A 356 -2.48 11.68 -3.05
C GLU A 356 -1.09 12.02 -3.60
N PHE A 357 -0.85 13.30 -3.90
CA PHE A 357 0.44 13.76 -4.38
C PHE A 357 0.88 15.07 -3.72
N SER A 358 2.13 15.10 -3.25
CA SER A 358 2.86 16.35 -3.13
C SER A 358 3.45 16.72 -4.48
N VAL A 359 2.99 17.83 -5.08
CA VAL A 359 3.44 18.32 -6.38
C VAL A 359 4.39 19.48 -6.18
N THR A 360 5.63 19.34 -6.64
CA THR A 360 6.65 20.37 -6.66
C THR A 360 6.92 20.82 -8.08
N LYS A 361 6.93 22.13 -8.34
CA LYS A 361 7.44 22.67 -9.61
C LYS A 361 8.96 22.79 -9.52
N LEU A 362 9.71 22.09 -10.37
CA LEU A 362 11.17 22.08 -10.29
C LEU A 362 11.82 23.25 -11.04
N ALA A 363 11.27 23.62 -12.20
CA ALA A 363 11.82 24.65 -13.06
C ALA A 363 10.72 25.48 -13.75
N ASP A 364 11.12 26.50 -14.51
CA ASP A 364 10.22 27.24 -15.39
C ASP A 364 9.66 26.32 -16.49
N GLY A 365 8.54 26.71 -17.10
CA GLY A 365 7.78 25.84 -18.02
C GLY A 365 6.95 24.79 -17.27
N SER A 366 6.60 23.68 -17.91
CA SER A 366 5.88 22.58 -17.26
C SER A 366 6.83 21.47 -16.85
N ASP A 367 7.43 21.62 -15.67
CA ASP A 367 8.32 20.63 -15.04
C ASP A 367 7.85 20.40 -13.59
N TYR A 368 7.23 19.24 -13.34
CA TYR A 368 6.64 18.87 -12.06
C TYR A 368 7.17 17.54 -11.54
N TYR A 369 7.45 17.52 -10.24
CA TYR A 369 7.85 16.35 -9.49
C TYR A 369 6.76 15.99 -8.49
N LEU A 370 6.25 14.76 -8.60
CA LEU A 370 5.15 14.25 -7.79
C LEU A 370 5.69 13.20 -6.81
N VAL A 371 5.27 13.31 -5.57
CA VAL A 371 5.58 12.33 -4.51
C VAL A 371 4.27 11.78 -3.96
N GLY A 372 4.11 10.45 -3.98
CA GLY A 372 2.93 9.74 -3.50
C GLY A 372 3.28 8.42 -2.80
N SER A 373 2.32 7.52 -2.65
CA SER A 373 2.55 6.24 -1.97
C SER A 373 3.30 5.22 -2.85
N ARG A 374 4.39 4.61 -2.34
CA ARG A 374 5.24 3.70 -3.14
C ARG A 374 4.53 2.40 -3.55
N ASP A 375 3.71 1.85 -2.67
CA ASP A 375 2.94 0.63 -2.92
C ASP A 375 2.01 0.74 -4.13
N TYR A 376 1.66 1.96 -4.52
CA TYR A 376 0.78 2.26 -5.66
C TYR A 376 1.51 2.89 -6.84
N ALA A 377 2.86 2.96 -6.82
CA ALA A 377 3.63 3.67 -7.83
C ALA A 377 3.30 3.22 -9.26
N ALA A 378 3.26 1.90 -9.48
CA ALA A 378 2.99 1.32 -10.78
C ALA A 378 1.54 1.51 -11.24
N HIS A 379 0.58 1.47 -10.31
CA HIS A 379 -0.82 1.77 -10.57
C HIS A 379 -0.99 3.25 -10.97
N ASP A 380 -0.47 4.17 -10.14
CA ASP A 380 -0.68 5.61 -10.29
C ASP A 380 -0.05 6.16 -11.58
N ILE A 381 1.17 5.71 -11.93
CA ILE A 381 1.81 6.13 -13.18
C ILE A 381 1.11 5.54 -14.41
N THR A 382 0.58 4.31 -14.30
CA THR A 382 -0.19 3.68 -15.38
C THR A 382 -1.50 4.43 -15.60
N TRP A 383 -2.20 4.77 -14.52
CA TRP A 383 -3.40 5.60 -14.55
C TRP A 383 -3.13 6.96 -15.19
N LEU A 384 -2.06 7.68 -14.79
CA LEU A 384 -1.71 8.98 -15.40
C LEU A 384 -1.41 8.87 -16.89
N ARG A 385 -0.72 7.81 -17.33
CA ARG A 385 -0.42 7.58 -18.76
C ARG A 385 -1.69 7.31 -19.56
N GLN A 386 -2.58 6.49 -19.04
CA GLN A 386 -3.86 6.17 -19.67
C GLN A 386 -4.78 7.39 -19.71
N LEU A 387 -4.87 8.12 -18.59
CA LEU A 387 -5.60 9.38 -18.55
C LEU A 387 -5.09 10.35 -19.62
N SER A 388 -3.77 10.48 -19.75
CA SER A 388 -3.20 11.36 -20.78
C SER A 388 -3.60 10.93 -22.20
N ALA A 389 -3.65 9.62 -22.48
CA ALA A 389 -4.10 9.08 -23.75
C ALA A 389 -5.61 9.31 -23.99
N ASP A 390 -6.43 9.10 -22.97
CA ASP A 390 -7.88 9.25 -23.05
C ASP A 390 -8.26 10.74 -23.24
N LEU A 391 -7.62 11.66 -22.51
CA LEU A 391 -7.85 13.10 -22.68
C LEU A 391 -7.45 13.61 -24.06
N HIS A 392 -6.39 13.06 -24.64
CA HIS A 392 -5.97 13.36 -26.01
C HIS A 392 -6.98 12.82 -27.03
N ALA A 393 -7.42 11.57 -26.88
CA ALA A 393 -8.40 10.94 -27.76
C ALA A 393 -9.77 11.64 -27.72
N ASP A 394 -10.21 12.08 -26.54
CA ASP A 394 -11.46 12.81 -26.35
C ASP A 394 -11.41 14.24 -26.93
N GLY A 395 -10.21 14.75 -27.23
CA GLY A 395 -9.99 16.16 -27.58
C GLY A 395 -10.32 17.14 -26.46
N ALA A 396 -10.58 16.64 -25.24
CA ALA A 396 -11.23 17.35 -24.14
C ALA A 396 -10.50 18.63 -23.71
N PHE A 397 -9.18 18.67 -23.88
CA PHE A 397 -8.34 19.79 -23.43
C PHE A 397 -7.31 20.27 -24.46
N GLY A 398 -7.42 19.83 -25.72
CA GLY A 398 -6.66 20.37 -26.85
C GLY A 398 -5.13 20.29 -26.75
N TYR A 399 -4.57 19.44 -25.89
CA TYR A 399 -3.12 19.25 -25.78
C TYR A 399 -2.64 17.99 -26.51
N ASP A 400 -1.42 18.06 -27.04
CA ASP A 400 -0.75 16.94 -27.69
C ASP A 400 -0.14 16.01 -26.62
N GLN A 401 -0.62 14.76 -26.55
CA GLN A 401 -0.09 13.76 -25.61
C GLN A 401 1.42 13.53 -25.81
N SER A 402 1.92 13.60 -27.04
CA SER A 402 3.33 13.35 -27.35
C SER A 402 4.26 14.42 -26.76
N ALA A 403 3.71 15.56 -26.36
CA ALA A 403 4.44 16.61 -25.65
C ALA A 403 4.62 16.31 -24.15
N VAL A 404 3.94 15.30 -23.59
CA VAL A 404 4.02 14.96 -22.17
C VAL A 404 4.97 13.78 -21.94
N THR A 405 5.99 14.01 -21.12
CA THR A 405 6.88 12.97 -20.59
C THR A 405 6.43 12.60 -19.17
N LEU A 406 6.17 11.31 -18.94
CA LEU A 406 5.78 10.72 -17.65
C LEU A 406 6.79 9.63 -17.24
N GLU A 407 7.70 9.98 -16.34
CA GLU A 407 8.76 9.10 -15.86
C GLU A 407 8.48 8.63 -14.43
N ASP A 408 8.63 7.32 -14.19
CA ASP A 408 8.66 6.77 -12.85
C ASP A 408 10.09 6.75 -12.34
N LYS A 409 10.38 7.59 -11.34
CA LYS A 409 11.68 7.75 -10.68
C LYS A 409 11.74 7.04 -9.33
N THR A 410 10.74 6.23 -9.01
CA THR A 410 10.56 5.62 -7.69
C THR A 410 11.74 4.76 -7.26
N ALA A 411 12.34 4.00 -8.18
CA ALA A 411 13.50 3.15 -7.92
C ALA A 411 14.86 3.88 -8.10
N GLU A 412 14.86 5.04 -8.77
CA GLU A 412 16.08 5.82 -9.04
C GLU A 412 16.41 6.78 -7.88
N LEU A 413 15.39 7.21 -7.13
CA LEU A 413 15.51 8.16 -6.04
C LEU A 413 15.08 7.51 -4.73
N GLU A 414 15.57 8.02 -3.60
CA GLU A 414 15.10 7.66 -2.25
C GLU A 414 14.98 8.90 -1.37
N ILE A 415 14.26 8.77 -0.26
CA ILE A 415 13.96 9.88 0.64
C ILE A 415 14.45 9.54 2.04
N VAL A 416 15.38 10.35 2.53
CA VAL A 416 15.73 10.41 3.95
C VAL A 416 14.88 11.50 4.60
N HIS A 417 14.02 11.12 5.52
CA HIS A 417 13.09 12.01 6.21
C HIS A 417 13.65 12.43 7.56
N MET A 418 13.69 13.74 7.81
CA MET A 418 14.12 14.33 9.07
C MET A 418 12.94 15.06 9.71
N ALA A 419 12.58 14.73 10.94
CA ALA A 419 11.43 15.33 11.63
C ALA A 419 11.74 15.71 13.08
N GLY A 420 11.11 16.77 13.55
CA GLY A 420 11.21 17.26 14.93
C GLY A 420 11.76 18.68 15.02
N PRO A 421 11.56 19.37 16.16
CA PRO A 421 11.98 20.76 16.34
C PRO A 421 13.49 21.00 16.17
N ARG A 422 14.33 19.96 16.30
CA ARG A 422 15.79 20.05 16.13
C ARG A 422 16.28 19.68 14.72
N ALA A 423 15.38 19.35 13.78
CA ALA A 423 15.76 18.98 12.41
C ALA A 423 16.47 20.12 11.65
N LEU A 424 15.90 21.33 11.64
CA LEU A 424 16.55 22.47 10.99
C LEU A 424 17.89 22.84 11.66
N PRO A 425 17.97 22.99 13.01
CA PRO A 425 19.25 23.21 13.68
C PRO A 425 20.32 22.17 13.35
N LEU A 426 19.98 20.88 13.36
CA LEU A 426 20.93 19.81 13.05
C LEU A 426 21.47 19.95 11.62
N LEU A 427 20.58 20.09 10.63
CA LEU A 427 20.99 20.24 9.23
C LEU A 427 21.80 21.53 9.02
N SER A 428 21.53 22.58 9.80
CA SER A 428 22.27 23.84 9.72
C SER A 428 23.69 23.70 10.24
N ASP A 429 23.88 22.95 11.34
CA ASP A 429 25.21 22.69 11.91
C ASP A 429 26.04 21.77 10.98
N ILE A 430 25.43 20.76 10.36
CA ILE A 430 26.09 19.95 9.32
C ILE A 430 26.52 20.85 8.14
N ALA A 431 25.61 21.69 7.64
CA ALA A 431 25.92 22.57 6.52
C ALA A 431 27.03 23.59 6.85
N ALA A 432 27.07 24.09 8.08
CA ALA A 432 28.09 25.00 8.56
C ALA A 432 29.47 24.33 8.67
N ASP A 433 29.53 23.11 9.21
CA ASP A 433 30.77 22.34 9.34
C ASP A 433 31.38 22.01 7.95
N GLU A 434 30.54 21.81 6.93
CA GLU A 434 30.97 21.60 5.54
C GLU A 434 31.34 22.91 4.80
N GLY A 435 31.20 24.07 5.46
CA GLY A 435 31.46 25.37 4.83
C GLY A 435 30.49 25.70 3.70
N LEU A 436 29.31 25.07 3.68
CA LEU A 436 28.34 25.23 2.60
C LEU A 436 27.65 26.58 2.69
N GLN A 437 27.67 27.33 1.58
CA GLN A 437 26.79 28.50 1.40
C GLN A 437 25.30 28.11 1.45
N ALA A 438 24.99 26.82 1.32
CA ALA A 438 23.64 26.26 1.47
C ALA A 438 23.02 26.48 2.86
N THR A 439 23.80 26.88 3.87
CA THR A 439 23.29 27.24 5.21
C THR A 439 22.20 28.32 5.13
N GLU A 440 22.36 29.32 4.26
CA GLU A 440 21.35 30.37 4.07
C GLU A 440 20.11 29.85 3.34
N ALA A 441 20.28 29.01 2.31
CA ALA A 441 19.18 28.42 1.56
C ALA A 441 18.32 27.50 2.46
N LEU A 442 18.96 26.69 3.30
CA LEU A 442 18.33 25.81 4.28
C LEU A 442 17.57 26.60 5.36
N ALA A 443 18.22 27.60 5.98
CA ALA A 443 17.63 28.38 7.06
C ALA A 443 16.44 29.26 6.63
N SER A 444 16.45 29.72 5.38
CA SER A 444 15.42 30.58 4.82
C SER A 444 14.28 29.82 4.11
N LEU A 445 14.44 28.52 3.83
CA LEU A 445 13.48 27.71 3.06
C LEU A 445 12.09 27.72 3.72
N PRO A 446 11.06 28.33 3.11
CA PRO A 446 9.71 28.36 3.68
C PRO A 446 9.04 26.97 3.68
N PHE A 447 8.00 26.79 4.49
CA PHE A 447 7.17 25.59 4.44
C PHE A 447 6.57 25.38 3.03
N LEU A 448 6.49 24.12 2.57
CA LEU A 448 6.06 23.75 1.21
C LEU A 448 6.90 24.43 0.12
N ARG A 449 8.22 24.41 0.35
CA ARG A 449 9.23 24.79 -0.64
C ARG A 449 10.29 23.71 -0.78
N ALA A 450 10.86 23.66 -1.97
CA ALA A 450 11.96 22.80 -2.34
C ALA A 450 13.14 23.63 -2.84
N THR A 451 14.35 23.17 -2.59
CA THR A 451 15.58 23.73 -3.16
C THR A 451 16.58 22.61 -3.40
N GLN A 452 17.40 22.77 -4.44
CA GLN A 452 18.57 21.91 -4.64
C GLN A 452 19.71 22.42 -3.75
N LEU A 453 20.48 21.51 -3.16
CA LEU A 453 21.74 21.79 -2.48
C LEU A 453 22.63 20.55 -2.44
N THR A 454 23.91 20.75 -2.17
CA THR A 454 24.83 19.66 -1.82
C THR A 454 24.91 19.56 -0.30
N LEU A 455 24.77 18.36 0.27
CA LEU A 455 24.94 18.07 1.70
C LEU A 455 25.73 16.77 1.84
N CYS A 456 26.76 16.73 2.67
CA CYS A 456 27.65 15.57 2.82
C CYS A 456 28.29 15.14 1.49
N GLY A 457 28.54 16.10 0.59
CA GLY A 457 29.04 15.84 -0.77
C GLY A 457 28.03 15.14 -1.70
N ILE A 458 26.75 15.11 -1.33
CA ILE A 458 25.65 14.47 -2.06
C ILE A 458 24.68 15.53 -2.57
N GLU A 459 24.23 15.39 -3.80
CA GLU A 459 23.18 16.24 -4.37
C GLU A 459 21.81 15.88 -3.77
N VAL A 460 21.16 16.86 -3.15
CA VAL A 460 19.88 16.70 -2.45
C VAL A 460 18.86 17.68 -3.02
N LEU A 461 17.73 17.16 -3.47
CA LEU A 461 16.52 17.96 -3.57
C LEU A 461 15.88 18.00 -2.18
N LEU A 462 16.12 19.09 -1.46
CA LEU A 462 15.61 19.29 -0.11
C LEU A 462 14.20 19.87 -0.18
N MET A 463 13.23 19.20 0.42
CA MET A 463 11.85 19.64 0.50
C MET A 463 11.47 19.90 1.97
N ARG A 464 10.97 21.10 2.29
CA ARG A 464 10.46 21.41 3.64
C ARG A 464 9.01 20.94 3.79
N VAL A 465 8.88 19.62 3.88
CA VAL A 465 7.65 18.83 4.04
C VAL A 465 7.89 17.75 5.09
N SER A 466 6.84 17.35 5.80
CA SER A 466 6.93 16.27 6.78
C SER A 466 5.56 15.66 7.03
N PHE A 467 5.41 14.37 6.72
CA PHE A 467 4.16 13.63 6.99
C PHE A 467 3.93 13.37 8.48
N SER A 468 4.94 13.54 9.34
CA SER A 468 4.72 13.51 10.79
C SER A 468 3.96 14.74 11.31
N GLY A 469 3.90 15.80 10.49
CA GLY A 469 3.37 17.12 10.81
C GLY A 469 4.14 17.89 11.90
N GLU A 470 5.29 17.39 12.33
CA GLU A 470 6.31 18.16 13.03
C GLU A 470 7.19 18.94 12.02
N PRO A 471 7.98 19.95 12.45
CA PRO A 471 8.93 20.61 11.55
C PRO A 471 9.88 19.57 10.98
N GLY A 472 10.12 19.59 9.68
CA GLY A 472 10.91 18.54 9.04
C GLY A 472 11.20 18.80 7.58
N PHE A 473 12.03 17.91 7.03
CA PHE A 473 12.50 17.93 5.66
C PHE A 473 12.54 16.52 5.08
N GLU A 474 12.22 16.44 3.81
CA GLU A 474 12.49 15.27 2.96
C GLU A 474 13.74 15.57 2.13
N LEU A 475 14.75 14.70 2.23
CA LEU A 475 15.99 14.79 1.48
C LEU A 475 15.92 13.75 0.35
N HIS A 476 15.59 14.22 -0.85
CA HIS A 476 15.49 13.36 -2.04
C HIS A 476 16.86 13.23 -2.69
N VAL A 477 17.35 12.01 -2.80
CA VAL A 477 18.68 11.69 -3.34
C VAL A 477 18.61 10.53 -4.32
N ALA A 478 19.66 10.34 -5.12
CA ALA A 478 19.81 9.11 -5.89
C ALA A 478 19.82 7.90 -4.95
N ALA A 479 19.22 6.79 -5.37
CA ALA A 479 19.12 5.58 -4.54
C ALA A 479 20.51 5.10 -4.08
N ALA A 480 21.53 5.21 -4.95
CA ALA A 480 22.93 4.87 -4.66
C ALA A 480 23.55 5.73 -3.55
N ASP A 481 23.05 6.95 -3.34
CA ASP A 481 23.56 7.88 -2.34
C ASP A 481 22.83 7.77 -1.00
N ALA A 482 21.65 7.16 -0.96
CA ALA A 482 20.85 7.08 0.27
C ALA A 482 21.57 6.38 1.44
N PRO A 483 22.26 5.23 1.26
CA PRO A 483 23.03 4.62 2.36
C PRO A 483 24.15 5.54 2.86
N ARG A 484 24.82 6.23 1.93
CA ARG A 484 25.91 7.15 2.23
C ARG A 484 25.41 8.40 2.98
N LEU A 485 24.30 9.00 2.53
CA LEU A 485 23.68 10.14 3.19
C LEU A 485 23.24 9.78 4.60
N TRP A 486 22.58 8.62 4.77
CA TRP A 486 22.15 8.12 6.07
C TRP A 486 23.33 8.04 7.03
N ARG A 487 24.40 7.30 6.66
CA ARG A 487 25.60 7.16 7.49
C ARG A 487 26.30 8.50 7.74
N ALA A 488 26.34 9.40 6.76
CA ALA A 488 26.98 10.69 6.91
C ALA A 488 26.25 11.54 7.96
N ILE A 489 24.92 11.57 7.93
CA ILE A 489 24.11 12.30 8.92
C ILE A 489 24.20 11.63 10.29
N THR A 490 24.01 10.31 10.39
CA THR A 490 23.96 9.63 11.71
C THR A 490 25.30 9.62 12.44
N ASN A 491 26.41 9.60 11.71
CA ASN A 491 27.76 9.63 12.29
C ASN A 491 28.34 11.04 12.44
N HIS A 492 27.62 12.09 11.99
CA HIS A 492 28.10 13.46 12.13
C HIS A 492 28.18 13.88 13.61
N PRO A 493 29.20 14.65 14.06
CA PRO A 493 29.25 15.15 15.44
C PRO A 493 27.99 15.89 15.90
N ALA A 494 27.37 16.66 14.99
CA ALA A 494 26.09 17.34 15.23
C ALA A 494 24.93 16.38 15.56
N ALA A 495 24.94 15.13 15.08
CA ALA A 495 23.91 14.15 15.40
C ALA A 495 23.87 13.86 16.91
N VAL A 496 25.03 13.73 17.56
CA VAL A 496 25.14 13.55 19.01
C VAL A 496 24.68 14.80 19.75
N ALA A 497 25.14 15.99 19.31
CA ALA A 497 24.79 17.26 19.96
C ALA A 497 23.28 17.59 19.90
N HIS A 498 22.58 17.06 18.90
CA HIS A 498 21.13 17.24 18.71
C HIS A 498 20.30 16.05 19.18
N GLU A 499 20.95 15.00 19.70
CA GLU A 499 20.32 13.76 20.14
C GLU A 499 19.50 13.11 19.01
N LEU A 500 20.06 13.03 17.80
CA LEU A 500 19.43 12.37 16.67
C LEU A 500 19.17 10.89 16.98
N ARG A 501 17.97 10.40 16.63
CA ARG A 501 17.62 8.97 16.69
C ARG A 501 16.86 8.53 15.44
N PRO A 502 16.98 7.28 15.00
CA PRO A 502 16.14 6.78 13.94
C PRO A 502 14.69 6.57 14.43
N PHE A 503 13.71 6.63 13.51
CA PHE A 503 12.31 6.27 13.77
C PHE A 503 11.67 5.60 12.55
N GLY A 504 10.75 4.66 12.81
CA GLY A 504 10.10 3.83 11.80
C GLY A 504 8.68 4.28 11.43
N SER A 505 8.05 3.50 10.55
CA SER A 505 6.70 3.78 10.03
C SER A 505 5.60 3.69 11.09
N ALA A 506 5.76 2.89 12.14
CA ALA A 506 4.80 2.83 13.25
C ALA A 506 4.76 4.15 14.04
N ALA A 507 5.93 4.71 14.36
CA ALA A 507 6.03 6.03 14.99
C ALA A 507 5.50 7.14 14.07
N LEU A 508 5.79 7.08 12.76
CA LEU A 508 5.23 8.00 11.78
C LEU A 508 3.69 7.94 11.74
N ASN A 509 3.12 6.74 11.75
CA ASN A 509 1.67 6.53 11.79
C ASN A 509 1.05 7.11 13.08
N SER A 510 1.72 6.93 14.22
CA SER A 510 1.33 7.52 15.52
C SER A 510 1.32 9.06 15.51
N LEU A 511 2.29 9.69 14.81
CA LEU A 511 2.38 11.15 14.71
C LEU A 511 1.36 11.75 13.73
N ARG A 512 1.11 11.08 12.60
CA ARG A 512 0.25 11.59 11.52
C ARG A 512 -1.24 11.42 11.83
N ILE A 513 -1.63 10.36 12.55
CA ILE A 513 -3.03 10.06 12.84
C ILE A 513 -3.67 11.17 13.68
N GLU A 514 -2.93 11.73 14.65
CA GLU A 514 -3.41 12.81 15.51
C GLU A 514 -3.57 14.14 14.78
N LYS A 515 -2.97 14.27 13.59
CA LYS A 515 -3.07 15.44 12.71
C LYS A 515 -4.10 15.21 11.59
N ALA A 516 -4.75 14.05 11.59
CA ALA A 516 -5.67 13.58 10.56
C ALA A 516 -5.08 13.66 9.14
N PHE A 517 -3.78 13.38 9.01
CA PHE A 517 -3.16 13.28 7.70
C PHE A 517 -3.55 11.96 7.06
N ARG A 518 -4.09 12.06 5.84
CA ARG A 518 -4.66 10.96 5.08
C ARG A 518 -3.70 10.52 3.98
N PHE A 519 -3.59 9.22 3.78
CA PHE A 519 -3.01 8.57 2.62
C PHE A 519 -4.05 7.59 2.03
N LYS A 520 -3.76 6.96 0.90
CA LYS A 520 -4.71 6.13 0.15
C LYS A 520 -5.63 5.22 0.99
N ALA A 521 -5.09 4.48 1.95
CA ALA A 521 -5.91 3.59 2.79
C ALA A 521 -6.96 4.32 3.66
N ASP A 522 -6.71 5.58 4.03
CA ASP A 522 -7.68 6.38 4.78
C ASP A 522 -8.84 6.91 3.92
N LEU A 523 -8.61 7.01 2.62
CA LEU A 523 -9.50 7.68 1.68
C LEU A 523 -10.63 6.76 1.22
N ASP A 524 -10.45 5.43 1.29
CA ASP A 524 -11.50 4.43 1.04
C ASP A 524 -12.28 4.67 -0.26
N PHE A 525 -11.56 5.12 -1.32
CA PHE A 525 -12.15 5.48 -2.61
C PHE A 525 -13.33 6.45 -2.52
N ALA A 526 -13.38 7.28 -1.48
CA ALA A 526 -14.49 8.19 -1.25
C ALA A 526 -14.57 9.25 -2.35
N HIS A 527 -15.77 9.78 -2.57
CA HIS A 527 -15.88 10.96 -3.41
C HIS A 527 -15.10 12.12 -2.77
N TRP A 528 -14.51 13.01 -3.56
CA TRP A 528 -13.69 14.11 -3.05
C TRP A 528 -14.44 14.99 -2.02
N SER A 529 -15.77 15.09 -2.13
CA SER A 529 -16.63 15.82 -1.19
C SER A 529 -16.90 15.09 0.13
N GLU A 530 -16.55 13.81 0.24
CA GLU A 530 -16.71 12.99 1.44
C GLU A 530 -15.38 12.80 2.17
N ALA A 531 -14.26 12.80 1.41
CA ALA A 531 -12.95 12.34 1.85
C ALA A 531 -12.25 13.23 2.91
N GLY A 532 -12.86 14.34 3.31
CA GLY A 532 -12.28 15.29 4.28
C GLY A 532 -11.03 16.00 3.75
N ILE A 533 -10.97 16.22 2.42
CA ILE A 533 -9.85 16.86 1.73
C ILE A 533 -10.17 18.28 1.26
N ASP A 534 -11.26 18.89 1.73
CA ASP A 534 -11.74 20.22 1.32
C ASP A 534 -10.65 21.31 1.31
N PRO A 535 -9.71 21.37 2.27
CA PRO A 535 -8.61 22.35 2.23
C PRO A 535 -7.67 22.22 1.02
N PHE A 536 -7.74 21.10 0.31
CA PHE A 536 -6.91 20.76 -0.85
C PHE A 536 -7.72 20.73 -2.16
N VAL A 537 -8.97 21.20 -2.14
CA VAL A 537 -9.85 21.30 -3.30
C VAL A 537 -9.95 22.77 -3.74
N SER A 538 -9.59 23.04 -4.99
CA SER A 538 -9.79 24.32 -5.66
C SER A 538 -10.90 24.18 -6.70
N LEU A 539 -12.13 24.58 -6.37
CA LEU A 539 -13.26 24.61 -7.31
C LEU A 539 -13.14 25.75 -8.33
N ASP A 540 -12.69 26.93 -7.88
CA ASP A 540 -12.33 28.04 -8.76
C ASP A 540 -10.82 28.04 -9.03
N ARG A 541 -10.47 27.71 -10.27
CA ARG A 541 -9.08 27.56 -10.71
C ARG A 541 -8.56 28.71 -11.56
N GLY A 542 -9.42 29.67 -11.87
CA GLY A 542 -9.12 30.75 -12.82
C GLY A 542 -9.44 30.37 -14.27
N GLU A 543 -9.54 31.40 -15.10
CA GLU A 543 -9.89 31.30 -16.52
C GLU A 543 -8.86 30.45 -17.29
N GLY A 544 -9.36 29.59 -18.18
CA GLY A 544 -8.52 28.71 -19.02
C GLY A 544 -7.87 27.53 -18.28
N THR A 545 -8.12 27.34 -16.99
CA THR A 545 -7.66 26.14 -16.25
C THR A 545 -8.75 25.07 -16.29
N PRO A 546 -8.47 23.83 -16.72
CA PRO A 546 -9.49 22.80 -16.77
C PRO A 546 -9.99 22.43 -15.37
N PRO A 547 -11.29 22.06 -15.23
CA PRO A 547 -11.78 21.44 -14.01
C PRO A 547 -11.07 20.11 -13.79
N PHE A 548 -10.98 19.69 -12.54
CA PHE A 548 -10.49 18.34 -12.25
C PHE A 548 -11.58 17.30 -12.54
N LEU A 549 -11.16 16.05 -12.76
CA LEU A 549 -12.07 14.95 -13.02
C LEU A 549 -13.06 14.78 -11.86
N GLY A 550 -14.34 14.66 -12.20
CA GLY A 550 -15.40 14.54 -11.21
C GLY A 550 -15.74 15.82 -10.44
N GLN A 551 -15.22 16.98 -10.84
CA GLN A 551 -15.59 18.25 -10.20
C GLN A 551 -17.09 18.59 -10.37
N HIS A 552 -17.66 18.25 -11.53
CA HIS A 552 -19.03 18.60 -11.90
C HIS A 552 -20.00 17.41 -11.88
N THR A 553 -19.63 16.31 -11.23
CA THR A 553 -20.52 15.16 -11.08
C THR A 553 -21.70 15.52 -10.17
N SER A 554 -22.89 15.08 -10.53
CA SER A 554 -24.07 15.16 -9.67
C SER A 554 -24.02 14.03 -8.63
N TYR A 555 -23.11 14.16 -7.66
CA TYR A 555 -22.95 13.20 -6.58
C TYR A 555 -23.60 13.72 -5.30
N GLN A 556 -24.38 12.86 -4.64
CA GLN A 556 -24.95 13.13 -3.32
C GLN A 556 -24.10 12.39 -2.27
N PRO A 557 -23.42 13.11 -1.36
CA PRO A 557 -22.67 12.49 -0.28
C PRO A 557 -23.52 11.52 0.54
N GLN A 558 -22.97 10.35 0.83
CA GLN A 558 -23.58 9.34 1.69
C GLN A 558 -22.83 9.15 3.00
N ARG A 559 -21.62 9.70 3.07
CA ARG A 559 -20.74 9.66 4.24
C ARG A 559 -19.93 10.94 4.36
N SER A 560 -19.41 11.21 5.54
CA SER A 560 -18.48 12.29 5.81
C SER A 560 -17.26 11.77 6.57
N SER A 561 -16.06 12.20 6.19
CA SER A 561 -14.85 11.81 6.92
C SER A 561 -14.91 12.23 8.38
N ALA A 562 -14.45 11.35 9.26
CA ALA A 562 -14.50 11.49 10.70
C ALA A 562 -13.18 11.09 11.34
N ILE A 563 -12.98 11.58 12.56
CA ILE A 563 -11.88 11.23 13.44
C ILE A 563 -12.50 10.68 14.72
N PHE A 564 -12.01 9.55 15.18
CA PHE A 564 -12.50 8.86 16.35
C PHE A 564 -11.41 8.74 17.40
N ARG A 565 -11.80 8.85 18.66
CA ARG A 565 -11.03 8.31 19.78
C ARG A 565 -11.66 6.99 20.18
N VAL A 566 -10.86 5.94 20.25
CA VAL A 566 -11.29 4.62 20.69
C VAL A 566 -10.65 4.37 22.05
N ASP A 567 -11.48 4.09 23.05
CA ASP A 567 -11.01 3.73 24.39
C ASP A 567 -10.68 2.23 24.43
N THR A 568 -9.58 1.87 23.75
CA THR A 568 -9.09 0.50 23.72
C THR A 568 -8.53 0.15 25.09
N THR A 569 -9.16 -0.80 25.77
CA THR A 569 -8.64 -1.38 27.01
C THR A 569 -7.95 -2.71 26.72
N GLY A 570 -6.93 -3.08 27.51
CA GLY A 570 -6.35 -4.42 27.45
C GLY A 570 -5.27 -4.63 26.38
N GLY A 571 -4.65 -3.57 25.87
CA GLY A 571 -3.46 -3.68 25.01
C GLY A 571 -3.73 -3.66 23.51
N TYR A 572 -4.85 -3.12 23.05
CA TYR A 572 -5.24 -3.08 21.63
C TYR A 572 -4.96 -1.73 20.95
N GLU A 573 -4.12 -0.89 21.55
CA GLU A 573 -3.99 0.53 21.15
C GLU A 573 -3.49 0.71 19.71
N TRP A 574 -2.82 -0.31 19.17
CA TRP A 574 -2.24 -0.36 17.83
C TRP A 574 -3.03 -1.24 16.85
N SER A 575 -4.09 -1.92 17.31
CA SER A 575 -4.62 -3.09 16.60
C SER A 575 -6.04 -2.90 16.07
N VAL A 576 -6.69 -1.76 16.33
CA VAL A 576 -8.05 -1.50 15.84
C VAL A 576 -8.08 -1.63 14.30
N PRO A 577 -8.82 -2.60 13.74
CA PRO A 577 -8.84 -2.84 12.30
C PRO A 577 -9.50 -1.70 11.52
N GLY A 578 -9.10 -1.56 10.26
CA GLY A 578 -9.94 -0.92 9.26
C GLY A 578 -11.26 -1.69 9.07
N ASP A 579 -12.24 -1.01 8.51
CA ASP A 579 -13.61 -1.50 8.29
C ASP A 579 -14.35 -1.95 9.56
N SER A 580 -13.89 -1.51 10.74
CA SER A 580 -14.60 -1.81 11.99
C SER A 580 -15.84 -0.93 12.09
N PRO A 581 -17.06 -1.49 12.18
CA PRO A 581 -18.28 -0.69 12.25
C PRO A 581 -18.38 0.09 13.55
N VAL A 582 -18.66 1.38 13.46
CA VAL A 582 -19.05 2.23 14.59
C VAL A 582 -20.54 2.12 14.78
N ARG A 583 -20.97 1.72 15.97
CA ARG A 583 -22.38 1.47 16.31
C ARG A 583 -22.89 2.44 17.37
N ALA A 584 -24.15 2.86 17.22
CA ALA A 584 -24.88 3.57 18.26
C ALA A 584 -25.36 2.61 19.37
N ALA A 585 -25.91 3.17 20.45
CA ALA A 585 -26.38 2.40 21.61
C ALA A 585 -27.52 1.41 21.29
N ASP A 586 -28.27 1.66 20.22
CA ASP A 586 -29.32 0.76 19.72
C ASP A 586 -28.79 -0.35 18.79
N GLY A 587 -27.48 -0.39 18.54
CA GLY A 587 -26.79 -1.34 17.69
C GLY A 587 -26.75 -0.97 16.20
N SER A 588 -27.40 0.12 15.79
CA SER A 588 -27.35 0.62 14.41
C SER A 588 -25.93 1.06 14.02
N ILE A 589 -25.54 0.86 12.76
CA ILE A 589 -24.23 1.29 12.24
C ILE A 589 -24.35 2.77 11.85
N VAL A 590 -23.49 3.60 12.43
CA VAL A 590 -23.42 5.05 12.17
C VAL A 590 -22.15 5.45 11.41
N GLY A 591 -21.20 4.53 11.24
CA GLY A 591 -19.93 4.79 10.57
C GLY A 591 -19.00 3.58 10.61
N PHE A 592 -17.74 3.78 10.24
CA PHE A 592 -16.69 2.77 10.30
C PHE A 592 -15.30 3.42 10.35
N THR A 593 -14.32 2.68 10.88
CA THR A 593 -12.89 3.08 10.88
C THR A 593 -12.21 2.67 9.58
N THR A 594 -11.19 3.40 9.14
CA THR A 594 -10.32 3.02 8.00
C THR A 594 -8.92 2.65 8.49
N THR A 595 -8.28 3.54 9.24
CA THR A 595 -7.00 3.25 9.89
C THR A 595 -7.01 3.71 11.34
N ALA A 596 -6.16 3.11 12.15
CA ALA A 596 -5.97 3.49 13.54
C ALA A 596 -4.49 3.40 13.95
N ALA A 597 -4.14 4.14 14.98
CA ALA A 597 -2.86 4.02 15.68
C ALA A 597 -2.97 4.60 17.09
N HIS A 598 -1.97 4.27 17.92
CA HIS A 598 -1.76 4.96 19.18
C HIS A 598 -1.37 6.42 18.93
N GLY A 599 -1.99 7.39 19.63
CA GLY A 599 -1.68 8.82 19.50
C GLY A 599 -0.37 9.21 20.17
N ALA A 600 0.55 9.84 19.43
CA ALA A 600 1.88 10.20 19.93
C ALA A 600 1.86 11.24 21.08
N THR A 601 0.90 12.16 21.06
CA THR A 601 0.84 13.31 21.98
C THR A 601 -0.11 13.05 23.13
N GLN A 602 -1.32 12.56 22.84
CA GLN A 602 -2.39 12.38 23.82
C GLN A 602 -2.45 10.96 24.38
N GLY A 603 -1.75 10.01 23.74
CA GLY A 603 -1.92 8.58 24.03
C GLY A 603 -3.27 8.02 23.57
N GLY A 604 -3.50 6.74 23.87
CA GLY A 604 -4.73 6.03 23.48
C GLY A 604 -4.87 5.85 21.97
N THR A 605 -5.97 5.24 21.52
CA THR A 605 -6.18 5.00 20.08
C THR A 605 -6.92 6.15 19.42
N VAL A 606 -6.35 6.62 18.32
CA VAL A 606 -7.01 7.51 17.37
C VAL A 606 -7.26 6.73 16.09
N ALA A 607 -8.47 6.82 15.56
CA ALA A 607 -8.82 6.23 14.27
C ALA A 607 -9.34 7.30 13.31
N LEU A 608 -9.05 7.13 12.03
CA LEU A 608 -9.74 7.83 10.95
C LEU A 608 -10.85 6.93 10.41
N GLY A 609 -11.80 7.53 9.72
CA GLY A 609 -12.85 6.78 9.05
C GLY A 609 -13.96 7.69 8.54
N TYR A 610 -15.17 7.17 8.53
CA TYR A 610 -16.34 7.84 7.98
C TYR A 610 -17.56 7.65 8.88
N LEU A 611 -18.40 8.69 8.94
CA LEU A 611 -19.75 8.64 9.47
C LEU A 611 -20.73 8.59 8.30
N LEU A 612 -21.74 7.73 8.39
CA LEU A 612 -22.84 7.68 7.42
C LEU A 612 -23.74 8.92 7.59
N LEU A 613 -24.38 9.33 6.50
CA LEU A 613 -25.31 10.46 6.48
C LEU A 613 -26.77 9.99 6.43
N ASP A 614 -27.66 10.76 7.05
CA ASP A 614 -29.10 10.59 6.88
C ASP A 614 -29.61 11.19 5.55
N ALA A 615 -30.92 11.10 5.33
CA ALA A 615 -31.56 11.64 4.13
C ALA A 615 -31.48 13.19 4.00
N SER A 616 -31.13 13.91 5.08
CA SER A 616 -30.89 15.36 5.05
C SER A 616 -29.43 15.71 4.75
N GLY A 617 -28.53 14.71 4.70
CA GLY A 617 -27.09 14.90 4.56
C GLY A 617 -26.37 15.18 5.89
N ALA A 618 -27.04 15.01 7.03
CA ALA A 618 -26.43 15.17 8.34
C ALA A 618 -25.77 13.86 8.80
N PRO A 619 -24.59 13.90 9.43
CA PRO A 619 -23.98 12.70 10.00
C PRO A 619 -24.86 12.03 11.04
N LEU A 620 -24.93 10.69 11.02
CA LEU A 620 -25.71 9.88 11.96
C LEU A 620 -25.15 9.90 13.40
N ALA A 621 -23.95 10.43 13.59
CA ALA A 621 -23.38 10.69 14.91
C ALA A 621 -22.51 11.95 14.87
N ALA A 622 -22.29 12.58 16.02
CA ALA A 622 -21.50 13.80 16.17
C ALA A 622 -20.65 13.79 17.45
N GLU A 623 -19.78 14.80 17.59
CA GLU A 623 -19.04 15.01 18.83
C GLU A 623 -20.02 15.23 20.01
N GLY A 624 -19.79 14.52 21.12
CA GLY A 624 -20.63 14.57 22.31
C GLY A 624 -21.70 13.49 22.40
N ASP A 625 -21.97 12.75 21.31
CA ASP A 625 -22.88 11.60 21.36
C ASP A 625 -22.32 10.50 22.26
N ALA A 626 -23.19 9.95 23.10
CA ALA A 626 -22.85 8.92 24.07
C ALA A 626 -23.22 7.52 23.57
N GLY A 627 -22.51 6.50 24.07
CA GLY A 627 -22.83 5.09 23.80
C GLY A 627 -22.41 4.60 22.41
N LEU A 628 -21.55 5.34 21.71
CA LEU A 628 -20.92 4.84 20.48
C LEU A 628 -19.89 3.77 20.83
N THR A 629 -19.84 2.71 20.02
CA THR A 629 -18.91 1.59 20.21
C THR A 629 -18.31 1.11 18.89
N VAL A 630 -17.14 0.50 18.97
CA VAL A 630 -16.54 -0.30 17.91
C VAL A 630 -16.24 -1.68 18.48
N SER A 631 -16.41 -2.73 17.67
CA SER A 631 -16.10 -4.10 18.10
C SER A 631 -15.11 -4.75 17.15
N ALA A 632 -14.05 -5.34 17.73
CA ALA A 632 -13.04 -6.12 17.03
C ALA A 632 -12.45 -7.16 17.98
N PHE A 633 -12.00 -8.29 17.44
CA PHE A 633 -11.34 -9.38 18.19
C PHE A 633 -12.12 -9.92 19.40
N GLY A 634 -13.46 -9.82 19.38
CA GLY A 634 -14.32 -10.22 20.50
C GLY A 634 -14.48 -9.15 21.60
N GLU A 635 -13.81 -8.01 21.46
CA GLU A 635 -13.90 -6.87 22.35
C GLU A 635 -14.91 -5.84 21.83
N ILE A 636 -15.41 -4.99 22.74
CA ILE A 636 -16.27 -3.85 22.43
C ILE A 636 -15.70 -2.64 23.16
N TRP A 637 -15.25 -1.63 22.41
CA TRP A 637 -14.64 -0.42 22.95
C TRP A 637 -15.54 0.80 22.75
N PRO A 638 -15.66 1.66 23.77
CA PRO A 638 -16.29 2.96 23.62
C PRO A 638 -15.55 3.81 22.57
N VAL A 639 -16.32 4.59 21.81
CA VAL A 639 -15.81 5.50 20.79
C VAL A 639 -16.36 6.90 21.03
N SER A 640 -15.56 7.91 20.73
CA SER A 640 -16.00 9.31 20.67
C SER A 640 -15.60 9.92 19.33
N VAL A 641 -16.54 10.62 18.69
CA VAL A 641 -16.26 11.43 17.49
C VAL A 641 -15.53 12.70 17.92
N LEU A 642 -14.48 13.09 17.19
CA LEU A 642 -13.72 14.30 17.41
C LEU A 642 -14.03 15.32 16.31
N ALA A 643 -14.42 16.54 16.69
CA ALA A 643 -14.71 17.59 15.71
C ALA A 643 -13.46 18.15 15.01
N LYS A 644 -12.26 17.92 15.57
CA LYS A 644 -11.00 18.39 15.03
C LYS A 644 -9.85 17.42 15.35
N PRO A 645 -8.74 17.49 14.60
CA PRO A 645 -7.55 16.70 14.92
C PRO A 645 -7.07 16.96 16.36
N PRO A 646 -6.72 15.91 17.13
CA PRO A 646 -6.29 16.04 18.52
C PRO A 646 -4.93 16.74 18.69
N ALA A 647 -4.09 16.78 17.65
CA ALA A 647 -2.82 17.50 17.67
C ALA A 647 -2.70 18.51 16.49
N PRO A 648 -2.11 19.69 16.71
CA PRO A 648 -1.89 20.67 15.65
C PRO A 648 -0.67 20.31 14.78
N VAL A 649 -0.68 20.75 13.53
CA VAL A 649 0.51 20.73 12.65
C VAL A 649 1.51 21.80 13.10
N ARG A 650 2.75 21.41 13.40
CA ARG A 650 3.83 22.33 13.82
C ARG A 650 4.73 22.66 12.64
N LYS A 651 4.57 23.85 12.06
CA LYS A 651 5.29 24.27 10.84
C LYS A 651 6.75 24.71 11.07
N GLY A 652 7.12 25.05 12.30
CA GLY A 652 8.39 25.70 12.65
C GLY A 652 8.49 27.14 12.13
N LYS A 653 9.10 28.08 12.89
CA LYS A 653 9.27 29.47 12.41
C LYS A 653 10.45 29.54 11.43
N PRO A 654 10.31 30.09 10.21
CA PRO A 654 11.46 30.43 9.38
C PRO A 654 12.27 31.56 10.04
N ALA A 655 13.56 31.65 9.76
CA ALA A 655 14.34 32.85 10.06
C ALA A 655 13.75 34.07 9.31
N LYS A 656 13.90 35.29 9.86
CA LYS A 656 13.33 36.52 9.26
C LYS A 656 13.77 36.67 7.79
N LYS A 657 12.83 37.08 6.92
CA LYS A 657 13.00 37.22 5.45
C LYS A 657 14.30 37.95 5.05
N GLN A 658 15.08 37.31 4.18
CA GLN A 658 16.13 37.89 3.34
C GLN A 658 15.97 37.34 1.90
N PRO A 659 16.59 37.94 0.86
CA PRO A 659 16.14 37.79 -0.53
C PRO A 659 16.28 36.35 -1.08
N ALA A 660 15.60 36.11 -2.20
CA ALA A 660 15.31 34.79 -2.76
C ALA A 660 16.56 33.89 -2.96
N PRO A 661 16.43 32.56 -2.75
CA PRO A 661 17.51 31.62 -2.98
C PRO A 661 17.94 31.62 -4.46
N ILE A 662 19.24 31.39 -4.67
CA ILE A 662 19.85 31.26 -5.99
C ILE A 662 19.32 29.99 -6.65
N VAL A 663 18.53 30.16 -7.70
CA VAL A 663 18.11 29.06 -8.59
C VAL A 663 19.30 28.73 -9.49
N VAL A 664 20.04 27.67 -9.15
CA VAL A 664 21.00 27.07 -10.08
C VAL A 664 20.21 26.10 -10.97
N ALA A 665 20.39 26.21 -12.28
CA ALA A 665 19.68 25.39 -13.27
C ALA A 665 19.85 23.89 -12.95
N ALA A 666 18.72 23.19 -12.92
CA ALA A 666 18.68 21.75 -12.68
C ALA A 666 19.37 21.01 -13.82
N GLU A 667 20.52 20.37 -13.57
CA GLU A 667 20.80 19.11 -14.26
C GLU A 667 19.93 18.03 -13.63
N PRO A 668 19.24 17.18 -14.41
CA PRO A 668 18.40 16.14 -13.86
C PRO A 668 19.25 15.18 -13.01
N LEU A 669 18.87 14.97 -11.74
CA LEU A 669 19.41 13.90 -10.88
C LEU A 669 19.46 12.53 -11.60
N ALA A 670 18.56 12.31 -12.57
CA ALA A 670 18.51 11.10 -13.40
C ALA A 670 19.59 11.02 -14.51
N ALA A 671 20.13 12.15 -15.00
CA ALA A 671 21.10 12.14 -16.10
C ALA A 671 22.45 11.55 -15.68
N ARG A 672 22.88 11.80 -14.43
CA ARG A 672 24.10 11.20 -13.86
C ARG A 672 23.95 9.75 -13.41
N ALA A 673 22.74 9.31 -13.06
CA ALA A 673 22.48 7.90 -12.73
C ALA A 673 22.70 6.98 -13.95
N GLN A 674 22.44 7.47 -15.17
CA GLN A 674 22.73 6.74 -16.41
C GLN A 674 24.24 6.70 -16.73
N GLU A 675 25.00 7.77 -16.42
CA GLU A 675 26.46 7.77 -16.63
C GLU A 675 27.20 6.87 -15.62
N ALA A 676 26.74 6.80 -14.37
CA ALA A 676 27.29 5.90 -13.36
C ALA A 676 27.03 4.41 -13.68
N ALA A 677 25.88 4.09 -14.30
CA ALA A 677 25.57 2.73 -14.75
C ALA A 677 26.32 2.30 -16.02
N ALA A 678 26.81 3.26 -16.82
CA ALA A 678 27.58 3.00 -18.03
C ALA A 678 29.11 2.90 -17.80
N SER A 679 29.57 3.22 -16.58
CA SER A 679 31.00 3.26 -16.21
C SER A 679 31.41 2.23 -15.14
N GLY A 680 30.55 1.24 -14.85
CA GLY A 680 30.80 0.13 -13.92
C GLY A 680 30.81 -1.24 -14.60
#